data_AF-A0A849ZBI1-F1
#
_entry.id   AF-A0A849ZBI1-F1
#
_cell.length_a   1.000
_cell.length_b   1.000
_cell.length_c   1.000
_cell.angle_alpha   90.00
_cell.angle_beta   90.00
_cell.angle_gamma   90.00
#
_symmetry.space_group_name_H-M   'P 1'
#
loop_
_entity.id
_entity.type
_entity.pdbx_description
1 polymer ?
#
loop_
_entity_poly.entity_id
_entity_poly.type
_entity_poly.pdbx_seq_one_letter_code
_entity_poly.pdbx_strand_id
1 'polypeptide(L)'
;MKSLLRLPRRRRLLCALGALSLAPMLATGGCGDESDPDGGGAFEPQLTPGDLCSTPQPPAVRARFSPDRVFLPPCAEVEVCTTRTVKLIVEPDFCENTPITFTSSDPAALPAPKNDKLQLYKSEVSFELSGARGPGRYTITGSLPRGDETDATATLDVVVLDKEVPSCDGTASDPSLTEEEMLAGTGGLAGASITIPKGANKPEEKSFLWRVEPFAASLACGSMTLPSGYQALSPAITFGPADLAFKRDIPLSVPVNPALMPSLARLRHISMVYSGPKFKEPRVVPIADPHFVELGGRWALTFKAPRLGTYQLAIKGDAGTVTRKRSVTHRAVTGVSMGGMGSSMFGLRHHDKFDVIAPLGGPASWTWLMHHLEKNHMGGFPSIAPGTQLADIQLTRTECQSTADCAAGETCMGKTDTYAGKCSLLPAPEEPYEHTQVFNNWWNEFPRTGTGGAFPRRDYSQILRDLALLMGNPNGENLTPGAENLPAGVRPDDPSVIGDRTTNECSIFIDPIDNDPNKEKQKLLDEQCPLERCANTLTLSNYFDDEYNPDGTFPVITVCDGTPTTEAESPWANAWKAEGPNQYPLEVALAVDYNGNGVRDEMEPLIRAGHEPWRDTGPDGVASEQEPGYQAGVNEDPAGDDYDAQYNPTGLENNHRYESGEPFDDVGLDGVPNTPQQPATGWANPGDGYDVGEGDGKFTVTRGLQRMWDFDPSSVIRRQTTDAPGGDLDDEALARIDTWTDGGTRDLFNFHLGARHFAGSMKSRGRDTTFYTDFSQFPGFNPDKPTDYTPSRMPWEDVPGSVFLRYGMIDPTANAFENGNGQHVGTVDQIAWRLQTALYYIGSRWPEPELRHLVALSQDKPNPELPICQIDGSCTEVFTDSRGRSGPYTINLPPGYGHEDQKDRRYPVIYLLHGYGMTPEDLGAAIIFVSNWMNNGADSISTRLPKAIIVYVDGRCRVAANGQAECIRGNFFNDSGRPGGMMADSWWMDLMQHVDQHYRTLGSSTIDWQE
;
A
#
# COMPACT_ATOMS: atom_id res chain seq x y z
N MET A 1 -13.96 -31.66 -15.76
CA MET A 1 -13.41 -30.79 -16.83
C MET A 1 -14.40 -30.31 -17.90
N LYS A 2 -15.47 -31.04 -18.29
CA LYS A 2 -16.44 -30.56 -19.33
C LYS A 2 -17.70 -29.83 -18.81
N SER A 3 -17.88 -29.68 -17.50
CA SER A 3 -19.01 -28.91 -16.90
C SER A 3 -18.62 -27.46 -16.51
N LEU A 4 -17.35 -27.06 -16.69
CA LEU A 4 -16.79 -25.76 -16.28
C LEU A 4 -17.12 -24.59 -17.25
N LEU A 5 -17.84 -24.85 -18.34
CA LEU A 5 -18.07 -23.88 -19.41
C LEU A 5 -19.37 -23.06 -19.30
N ARG A 6 -20.20 -23.25 -18.27
CA ARG A 6 -21.52 -22.59 -18.15
C ARG A 6 -21.72 -21.65 -16.95
N LEU A 7 -20.65 -21.17 -16.31
CA LEU A 7 -20.73 -20.13 -15.25
C LEU A 7 -20.31 -18.73 -15.80
N PRO A 8 -20.99 -17.65 -15.37
CA PRO A 8 -20.69 -16.27 -15.80
C PRO A 8 -19.29 -15.82 -15.35
N ARG A 9 -18.66 -14.95 -16.15
CA ARG A 9 -17.24 -14.55 -16.08
C ARG A 9 -16.76 -14.11 -14.69
N ARG A 10 -17.60 -13.45 -13.87
CA ARG A 10 -17.23 -12.99 -12.50
C ARG A 10 -16.89 -14.12 -11.53
N ARG A 11 -17.41 -15.34 -11.71
CA ARG A 11 -17.14 -16.50 -10.82
C ARG A 11 -15.90 -17.33 -11.21
N ARG A 12 -15.27 -17.05 -12.37
CA ARG A 12 -14.14 -17.87 -12.86
C ARG A 12 -12.82 -17.57 -12.15
N LEU A 13 -12.62 -16.33 -11.68
CA LEU A 13 -11.40 -15.92 -10.98
C LEU A 13 -11.24 -16.64 -9.62
N LEU A 14 -12.36 -16.88 -8.93
CA LEU A 14 -12.39 -17.54 -7.62
C LEU A 14 -12.22 -19.06 -7.66
N CYS A 15 -12.54 -19.73 -8.76
CA CYS A 15 -12.35 -21.19 -8.88
C CYS A 15 -10.89 -21.58 -9.23
N ALA A 16 -10.04 -20.66 -9.67
CA ALA A 16 -8.65 -20.95 -10.04
C ALA A 16 -7.74 -21.23 -8.82
N LEU A 17 -8.10 -20.74 -7.62
CA LEU A 17 -7.41 -21.00 -6.36
C LEU A 17 -7.43 -22.49 -5.93
N GLY A 18 -8.28 -23.33 -6.53
CA GLY A 18 -8.43 -24.73 -6.16
C GLY A 18 -7.39 -25.71 -6.73
N ALA A 19 -6.46 -25.26 -7.59
CA ALA A 19 -5.56 -26.16 -8.31
C ALA A 19 -4.10 -26.22 -7.77
N LEU A 20 -3.76 -25.43 -6.75
CA LEU A 20 -2.38 -25.27 -6.26
C LEU A 20 -2.22 -25.54 -4.75
N SER A 21 -2.81 -26.62 -4.22
CA SER A 21 -2.43 -27.17 -2.89
C SER A 21 -3.09 -28.51 -2.55
N LEU A 22 -3.32 -29.41 -3.51
CA LEU A 22 -3.90 -30.73 -3.24
C LEU A 22 -2.98 -31.85 -3.74
N ALA A 23 -2.13 -32.34 -2.85
CA ALA A 23 -1.75 -33.76 -2.87
C ALA A 23 -2.85 -34.52 -2.10
N PRO A 24 -3.53 -35.52 -2.68
CA PRO A 24 -4.57 -36.25 -1.99
C PRO A 24 -3.94 -37.32 -1.09
N MET A 25 -3.92 -37.10 0.23
CA MET A 25 -3.85 -38.22 1.17
C MET A 25 -5.27 -38.78 1.35
N LEU A 26 -5.50 -39.95 0.75
CA LEU A 26 -6.67 -40.77 0.97
C LEU A 26 -6.68 -41.25 2.43
N ALA A 27 -7.63 -40.76 3.22
CA ALA A 27 -7.95 -41.35 4.52
C ALA A 27 -8.64 -42.71 4.28
N THR A 28 -7.88 -43.80 4.38
CA THR A 28 -8.46 -45.14 4.54
C THR A 28 -8.82 -45.33 6.01
N GLY A 29 -10.12 -45.35 6.31
CA GLY A 29 -10.62 -45.80 7.61
C GLY A 29 -10.27 -47.27 7.81
N GLY A 30 -9.37 -47.54 8.75
CA GLY A 30 -9.11 -48.87 9.29
C GLY A 30 -9.53 -48.90 10.75
N CYS A 31 -10.62 -49.62 11.05
CA CYS A 31 -10.89 -50.08 12.40
C CYS A 31 -9.80 -51.11 12.76
N GLY A 32 -9.07 -50.85 13.85
CA GLY A 32 -8.10 -51.78 14.42
C GLY A 32 -8.40 -51.95 15.90
N ASP A 33 -8.58 -53.21 16.30
CA ASP A 33 -9.13 -53.69 17.56
C ASP A 33 -8.34 -53.30 18.82
N GLU A 34 -9.11 -53.25 19.93
CA GLU A 34 -8.66 -53.17 21.31
C GLU A 34 -7.59 -54.21 21.65
N SER A 35 -6.43 -53.74 22.15
CA SER A 35 -5.68 -54.47 23.17
C SER A 35 -4.84 -53.50 24.00
N ASP A 36 -5.26 -53.35 25.26
CA ASP A 36 -4.46 -52.75 26.34
C ASP A 36 -3.19 -53.59 26.58
N PRO A 37 -2.07 -52.93 26.91
CA PRO A 37 -1.49 -53.24 28.22
C PRO A 37 -1.01 -52.00 28.98
N ASP A 38 -1.58 -51.85 30.16
CA ASP A 38 -0.98 -51.54 31.46
C ASP A 38 0.40 -50.84 31.52
N GLY A 39 0.41 -49.73 32.28
CA GLY A 39 1.47 -49.52 33.28
C GLY A 39 2.54 -48.47 32.98
N GLY A 40 2.15 -47.20 33.03
CA GLY A 40 3.08 -46.10 33.26
C GLY A 40 2.29 -44.83 33.50
N GLY A 41 2.33 -44.27 34.71
CA GLY A 41 1.66 -43.01 35.04
C GLY A 41 2.22 -41.88 34.18
N ALA A 42 1.63 -41.70 33.00
CA ALA A 42 1.94 -40.65 32.07
C ALA A 42 1.26 -39.37 32.55
N PHE A 43 2.00 -38.27 32.50
CA PHE A 43 1.44 -36.93 32.56
C PHE A 43 0.36 -36.84 31.47
N GLU A 44 -0.92 -36.78 31.84
CA GLU A 44 -2.00 -36.42 30.93
C GLU A 44 -2.15 -34.90 30.95
N PRO A 45 -1.58 -34.17 29.99
CA PRO A 45 -1.84 -32.75 29.89
C PRO A 45 -3.32 -32.55 29.55
N GLN A 46 -4.05 -31.90 30.44
CA GLN A 46 -5.47 -31.62 30.23
C GLN A 46 -5.62 -30.52 29.18
N LEU A 47 -6.17 -30.89 28.02
CA LEU A 47 -6.56 -29.93 26.99
C LEU A 47 -7.62 -28.97 27.54
N THR A 48 -7.53 -27.71 27.13
CA THR A 48 -8.62 -26.75 27.32
C THR A 48 -9.86 -27.29 26.59
N PRO A 49 -11.09 -27.14 27.15
CA PRO A 49 -12.29 -27.68 26.53
C PRO A 49 -12.43 -27.26 25.05
N GLY A 50 -12.59 -28.24 24.15
CA GLY A 50 -12.73 -28.03 22.70
C GLY A 50 -11.42 -27.85 21.92
N ASP A 51 -10.27 -27.77 22.59
CA ASP A 51 -8.98 -27.83 21.92
C ASP A 51 -8.68 -29.26 21.45
N LEU A 52 -7.93 -29.37 20.37
CA LEU A 52 -7.46 -30.63 19.83
C LEU A 52 -5.95 -30.71 19.92
N CYS A 53 -5.46 -31.91 20.17
CA CYS A 53 -4.08 -32.27 19.95
C CYS A 53 -4.02 -33.72 19.50
N SER A 54 -3.28 -34.00 18.42
CA SER A 54 -3.09 -35.33 17.88
C SER A 54 -1.61 -35.62 17.70
N THR A 55 -1.19 -36.87 17.93
CA THR A 55 0.19 -37.29 17.67
C THR A 55 0.58 -36.99 16.21
N PRO A 56 1.65 -36.21 15.98
CA PRO A 56 2.10 -35.87 14.64
C PRO A 56 2.43 -37.10 13.79
N GLN A 57 2.08 -37.06 12.51
CA GLN A 57 2.53 -38.08 11.56
C GLN A 57 4.04 -37.89 11.30
N PRO A 58 4.87 -38.95 11.35
CA PRO A 58 6.33 -38.81 11.27
C PRO A 58 6.84 -37.99 10.07
N PRO A 59 6.31 -38.12 8.84
CA PRO A 59 6.74 -37.32 7.70
C PRO A 59 6.34 -35.84 7.77
N ALA A 60 5.35 -35.50 8.58
CA ALA A 60 4.86 -34.13 8.75
C ALA A 60 5.73 -33.32 9.73
N VAL A 61 6.44 -33.98 10.65
CA VAL A 61 7.29 -33.34 11.66
C VAL A 61 8.43 -32.57 10.98
N ARG A 62 8.56 -31.29 11.29
CA ARG A 62 9.57 -30.38 10.75
C ARG A 62 10.09 -29.51 11.88
N ALA A 63 11.36 -29.13 11.78
CA ALA A 63 11.99 -28.18 12.68
C ALA A 63 12.76 -27.14 11.88
N ARG A 64 12.82 -25.92 12.40
CA ARG A 64 13.61 -24.82 11.84
C ARG A 64 14.11 -23.89 12.93
N PHE A 65 15.25 -23.25 12.71
CA PHE A 65 15.70 -22.15 13.55
C PHE A 65 15.11 -20.82 13.07
N SER A 66 14.91 -19.89 13.99
CA SER A 66 14.49 -18.52 13.73
C SER A 66 15.25 -17.56 14.68
N PRO A 67 16.15 -16.71 14.17
CA PRO A 67 16.67 -16.73 12.80
C PRO A 67 17.44 -18.01 12.49
N ASP A 68 17.63 -18.33 11.20
CA ASP A 68 18.41 -19.49 10.74
C ASP A 68 19.93 -19.26 10.72
N ARG A 69 20.33 -17.98 10.79
CA ARG A 69 21.72 -17.53 10.95
C ARG A 69 21.84 -16.47 12.04
N VAL A 70 22.92 -16.54 12.80
CA VAL A 70 23.29 -15.51 13.78
C VAL A 70 24.74 -15.08 13.63
N PHE A 71 24.98 -13.79 13.89
CA PHE A 71 26.31 -13.17 13.91
C PHE A 71 26.65 -12.73 15.33
N LEU A 72 27.82 -13.15 15.81
CA LEU A 72 28.27 -12.93 17.18
C LEU A 72 29.76 -12.57 17.22
N PRO A 73 30.22 -11.73 18.16
CA PRO A 73 31.64 -11.55 18.41
C PRO A 73 32.20 -12.72 19.23
N PRO A 74 33.54 -12.95 19.24
CA PRO A 74 34.15 -13.90 20.17
C PRO A 74 33.76 -13.63 21.62
N CYS A 75 33.58 -14.69 22.39
CA CYS A 75 33.21 -14.65 23.80
C CYS A 75 34.19 -15.50 24.63
N ALA A 76 34.91 -14.84 25.55
CA ALA A 76 35.77 -15.51 26.53
C ALA A 76 35.06 -15.61 27.89
N GLU A 77 35.38 -16.63 28.69
CA GLU A 77 34.70 -16.96 29.96
C GLU A 77 34.66 -15.85 31.03
N VAL A 78 35.41 -14.75 30.84
CA VAL A 78 35.57 -13.63 31.80
C VAL A 78 34.91 -12.33 31.36
N GLU A 79 34.36 -12.23 30.14
CA GLU A 79 33.71 -11.01 29.63
C GLU A 79 32.19 -11.13 29.57
N VAL A 80 31.49 -9.98 29.66
CA VAL A 80 30.06 -9.91 29.39
C VAL A 80 29.86 -10.05 27.88
N CYS A 81 29.41 -11.22 27.45
CA CYS A 81 29.28 -11.54 26.04
C CYS A 81 28.01 -10.96 25.41
N THR A 82 28.13 -10.53 24.16
CA THR A 82 26.98 -10.28 23.30
C THR A 82 26.25 -11.59 23.05
N THR A 83 24.92 -11.58 23.14
CA THR A 83 24.07 -12.75 22.89
C THR A 83 23.09 -12.49 21.75
N ARG A 84 22.49 -13.57 21.23
CA ARG A 84 21.35 -13.54 20.34
C ARG A 84 20.29 -14.51 20.85
N THR A 85 19.04 -14.06 20.91
CA THR A 85 17.90 -14.95 21.13
C THR A 85 17.66 -15.78 19.88
N VAL A 86 17.66 -17.11 20.02
CA VAL A 86 17.38 -18.06 18.94
C VAL A 86 16.23 -18.97 19.34
N LYS A 87 15.33 -19.22 18.40
CA LYS A 87 14.20 -20.15 18.54
C LYS A 87 14.39 -21.37 17.67
N LEU A 88 14.23 -22.57 18.24
CA LEU A 88 13.93 -23.79 17.47
C LEU A 88 12.42 -23.97 17.45
N ILE A 89 11.80 -23.77 16.29
CA ILE A 89 10.36 -23.90 16.06
C ILE A 89 10.09 -25.26 15.45
N VAL A 90 9.09 -25.97 15.98
CA VAL A 90 8.69 -27.31 15.55
C VAL A 90 7.24 -27.31 15.09
N GLU A 91 6.97 -28.03 14.01
CA GLU A 91 5.65 -28.18 13.40
C GLU A 91 5.39 -29.67 13.11
N PRO A 92 4.17 -30.19 13.32
CA PRO A 92 3.03 -29.58 14.01
C PRO A 92 3.18 -29.63 15.56
N ASP A 93 2.10 -29.28 16.28
CA ASP A 93 2.06 -29.33 17.76
C ASP A 93 2.23 -30.76 18.32
N PHE A 94 2.93 -30.91 19.43
CA PHE A 94 3.08 -32.17 20.17
C PHE A 94 2.25 -32.17 21.46
N CYS A 95 1.57 -33.29 21.73
CA CYS A 95 0.71 -33.44 22.91
C CYS A 95 1.48 -33.96 24.13
N GLU A 96 2.51 -34.75 23.88
CA GLU A 96 3.31 -35.40 24.92
C GLU A 96 4.65 -34.70 25.12
N ASN A 97 5.36 -35.08 26.18
CA ASN A 97 6.72 -34.59 26.39
C ASN A 97 7.65 -35.18 25.32
N THR A 98 8.07 -34.36 24.36
CA THR A 98 8.99 -34.77 23.29
C THR A 98 10.35 -34.14 23.50
N PRO A 99 11.42 -34.93 23.72
CA PRO A 99 12.75 -34.38 23.98
C PRO A 99 13.33 -33.69 22.75
N ILE A 100 14.00 -32.56 22.97
CA ILE A 100 14.83 -31.85 22.00
C ILE A 100 16.28 -31.95 22.47
N THR A 101 17.14 -32.39 21.56
CA THR A 101 18.58 -32.43 21.80
C THR A 101 19.30 -31.42 20.93
N PHE A 102 20.32 -30.77 21.49
CA PHE A 102 21.18 -29.86 20.77
C PHE A 102 22.60 -30.41 20.72
N THR A 103 23.22 -30.31 19.54
CA THR A 103 24.63 -30.63 19.33
C THR A 103 25.33 -29.47 18.65
N SER A 104 26.63 -29.31 18.94
CA SER A 104 27.48 -28.29 18.32
C SER A 104 28.50 -28.96 17.41
N SER A 105 28.85 -28.32 16.29
CA SER A 105 29.93 -28.76 15.42
C SER A 105 31.30 -28.75 16.11
N ASP A 106 31.47 -27.89 17.12
CA ASP A 106 32.67 -27.83 17.96
C ASP A 106 32.27 -27.47 19.41
N PRO A 107 31.92 -28.49 20.23
CA PRO A 107 31.48 -28.26 21.60
C PRO A 107 32.53 -27.62 22.52
N ALA A 108 33.81 -27.65 22.16
CA ALA A 108 34.88 -27.06 22.95
C ALA A 108 34.99 -25.55 22.71
N ALA A 109 34.76 -25.10 21.47
CA ALA A 109 34.77 -23.68 21.10
C ALA A 109 33.41 -23.00 21.29
N LEU A 110 32.31 -23.69 20.94
CA LEU A 110 30.93 -23.23 21.05
C LEU A 110 30.08 -24.30 21.75
N PRO A 111 29.83 -24.17 23.07
CA PRO A 111 28.99 -25.13 23.79
C PRO A 111 27.58 -25.22 23.20
N ALA A 112 27.04 -26.44 23.08
CA ALA A 112 25.66 -26.62 22.67
C ALA A 112 24.69 -26.06 23.72
N PRO A 113 23.53 -25.51 23.30
CA PRO A 113 22.45 -25.15 24.20
C PRO A 113 22.01 -26.33 25.08
N LYS A 114 21.40 -26.03 26.23
CA LYS A 114 20.82 -27.07 27.08
C LYS A 114 19.68 -27.76 26.32
N ASN A 115 19.66 -29.09 26.38
CA ASN A 115 18.51 -29.88 25.93
C ASN A 115 17.24 -29.42 26.65
N ASP A 116 16.12 -29.49 25.94
CA ASP A 116 14.80 -29.11 26.45
C ASP A 116 13.78 -30.12 25.91
N LYS A 117 12.50 -29.80 26.03
CA LYS A 117 11.40 -30.62 25.54
C LYS A 117 10.25 -29.76 25.04
N LEU A 118 9.53 -30.29 24.06
CA LEU A 118 8.19 -29.86 23.70
C LEU A 118 7.17 -30.51 24.63
N GLN A 119 6.02 -29.87 24.76
CA GLN A 119 4.87 -30.36 25.50
C GLN A 119 3.63 -29.64 25.00
N LEU A 120 2.44 -30.03 25.47
CA LEU A 120 1.19 -29.35 25.11
C LEU A 120 1.33 -27.82 25.25
N TYR A 121 0.87 -27.09 24.22
CA TYR A 121 0.96 -25.62 24.09
C TYR A 121 2.37 -25.02 24.07
N LYS A 122 3.40 -25.84 23.87
CA LYS A 122 4.79 -25.40 23.65
C LYS A 122 5.35 -26.06 22.40
N SER A 123 5.39 -25.32 21.29
CA SER A 123 5.94 -25.80 20.00
C SER A 123 7.31 -25.19 19.64
N GLU A 124 7.89 -24.41 20.54
CA GLU A 124 9.23 -23.84 20.34
C GLU A 124 10.10 -23.90 21.60
N VAL A 125 11.41 -23.87 21.39
CA VAL A 125 12.43 -23.72 22.44
C VAL A 125 13.26 -22.49 22.13
N SER A 126 13.30 -21.54 23.06
CA SER A 126 14.09 -20.31 22.97
C SER A 126 15.31 -20.38 23.87
N PHE A 127 16.47 -19.91 23.39
CA PHE A 127 17.68 -19.78 24.19
C PHE A 127 18.55 -18.59 23.75
N GLU A 128 19.35 -18.08 24.67
CA GLU A 128 20.38 -17.06 24.39
C GLU A 128 21.68 -17.74 23.97
N LEU A 129 22.22 -17.36 22.81
CA LEU A 129 23.48 -17.87 22.29
C LEU A 129 24.56 -16.79 22.32
N SER A 130 25.70 -17.08 22.96
CA SER A 130 26.92 -16.27 22.90
C SER A 130 27.87 -16.78 21.82
N GLY A 131 28.82 -15.96 21.37
CA GLY A 131 29.82 -16.36 20.38
C GLY A 131 30.77 -17.46 20.87
N ALA A 132 31.51 -18.06 19.93
CA ALA A 132 32.57 -19.01 20.24
C ALA A 132 33.81 -18.30 20.81
N ARG A 133 34.81 -19.06 21.28
CA ARG A 133 36.08 -18.52 21.81
C ARG A 133 36.93 -17.77 20.78
N GLY A 134 36.71 -17.99 19.49
CA GLY A 134 37.43 -17.32 18.41
C GLY A 134 36.59 -17.19 17.15
N PRO A 135 37.01 -16.36 16.18
CA PRO A 135 36.33 -16.20 14.91
C PRO A 135 36.24 -17.49 14.11
N GLY A 136 35.15 -17.68 13.37
CA GLY A 136 34.91 -18.88 12.59
C GLY A 136 33.43 -19.10 12.26
N ARG A 137 33.16 -20.19 11.54
CA ARG A 137 31.79 -20.64 11.24
C ARG A 137 31.52 -21.95 11.94
N TYR A 138 30.45 -21.98 12.73
CA TYR A 138 30.04 -23.08 13.58
C TYR A 138 28.59 -23.43 13.27
N THR A 139 28.13 -24.61 13.69
CA THR A 139 26.72 -24.96 13.60
C THR A 139 26.18 -25.53 14.90
N ILE A 140 24.92 -25.21 15.19
CA ILE A 140 24.12 -25.90 16.22
C ILE A 140 23.05 -26.71 15.50
N THR A 141 22.98 -28.00 15.79
CA THR A 141 21.95 -28.89 15.25
C THR A 141 20.95 -29.24 16.35
N GLY A 142 19.69 -28.90 16.13
CA GLY A 142 18.57 -29.35 16.95
C GLY A 142 17.97 -30.62 16.37
N SER A 143 17.75 -31.64 17.21
CA SER A 143 17.15 -32.92 16.82
C SER A 143 15.98 -33.28 17.72
N LEU A 144 14.91 -33.80 17.13
CA LEU A 144 13.77 -34.39 17.83
C LEU A 144 13.26 -35.66 17.14
N PRO A 145 12.72 -36.63 17.88
CA PRO A 145 12.19 -37.85 17.31
C PRO A 145 10.89 -37.59 16.54
N ARG A 146 10.73 -38.23 15.37
CA ARG A 146 9.50 -38.21 14.56
C ARG A 146 8.47 -39.26 14.98
N GLY A 147 8.90 -40.26 15.75
CA GLY A 147 8.05 -41.39 16.18
C GLY A 147 8.15 -42.65 15.30
N ASP A 148 8.96 -42.63 14.24
CA ASP A 148 9.24 -43.76 13.34
C ASP A 148 10.72 -44.21 13.38
N GLU A 149 11.36 -44.02 14.54
CA GLU A 149 12.80 -44.24 14.75
C GLU A 149 13.72 -43.30 13.94
N THR A 150 13.16 -42.31 13.24
CA THR A 150 13.92 -41.24 12.59
C THR A 150 13.75 -39.89 13.30
N ASP A 151 14.71 -39.00 13.10
CA ASP A 151 14.71 -37.67 13.70
C ASP A 151 14.36 -36.58 12.67
N ALA A 152 13.66 -35.54 13.12
CA ALA A 152 13.62 -34.26 12.43
C ALA A 152 14.79 -33.42 12.93
N THR A 153 15.57 -32.85 12.00
CA THR A 153 16.74 -32.04 12.32
C THR A 153 16.64 -30.66 11.70
N ALA A 154 17.19 -29.67 12.40
CA ALA A 154 17.38 -28.31 11.91
C ALA A 154 18.80 -27.87 12.25
N THR A 155 19.37 -26.98 11.43
CA THR A 155 20.73 -26.46 11.62
C THR A 155 20.71 -24.94 11.69
N LEU A 156 21.31 -24.39 12.74
CA LEU A 156 21.59 -22.97 12.92
C LEU A 156 23.00 -22.69 12.42
N ASP A 157 23.15 -21.69 11.56
CA ASP A 157 24.43 -21.18 11.10
C ASP A 157 24.94 -20.10 12.05
N VAL A 158 26.08 -20.35 12.73
CA VAL A 158 26.66 -19.44 13.72
C VAL A 158 27.96 -18.87 13.17
N VAL A 159 27.96 -17.58 12.86
CA VAL A 159 29.12 -16.87 12.32
C VAL A 159 29.72 -16.00 13.40
N VAL A 160 30.98 -16.28 13.76
CA VAL A 160 31.72 -15.53 14.77
C VAL A 160 32.76 -14.63 14.09
N LEU A 161 32.66 -13.33 14.29
CA LEU A 161 33.48 -12.31 13.63
C LEU A 161 34.17 -11.41 14.66
N ASP A 162 35.42 -10.99 14.40
CA ASP A 162 36.11 -10.02 15.25
C ASP A 162 35.29 -8.72 15.41
N LYS A 163 35.44 -8.04 16.55
CA LYS A 163 34.63 -6.87 16.92
C LYS A 163 35.16 -5.57 16.30
N GLU A 164 35.30 -5.55 14.97
CA GLU A 164 35.84 -4.40 14.24
C GLU A 164 34.95 -4.02 13.04
N VAL A 165 34.78 -2.73 12.80
CA VAL A 165 34.12 -2.23 11.58
C VAL A 165 35.04 -2.54 10.39
N PRO A 166 34.52 -3.05 9.26
CA PRO A 166 35.36 -3.30 8.09
C PRO A 166 36.11 -2.03 7.67
N SER A 167 37.41 -2.16 7.42
CA SER A 167 38.21 -1.06 6.88
C SER A 167 37.88 -0.81 5.41
N CYS A 168 37.98 0.45 4.99
CA CYS A 168 37.83 0.88 3.60
C CYS A 168 39.10 1.57 3.13
N ASP A 169 39.63 1.15 1.98
CA ASP A 169 40.66 1.84 1.21
C ASP A 169 40.50 1.57 -0.30
N GLY A 170 41.02 2.48 -1.13
CA GLY A 170 41.03 2.35 -2.59
C GLY A 170 39.80 2.92 -3.31
N THR A 171 39.78 2.69 -4.62
CA THR A 171 38.71 3.12 -5.55
C THR A 171 38.50 2.04 -6.61
N ALA A 172 37.27 1.91 -7.13
CA ALA A 172 36.97 1.12 -8.32
C ALA A 172 36.11 1.94 -9.28
N SER A 173 36.18 1.67 -10.58
CA SER A 173 35.39 2.40 -11.58
C SER A 173 35.09 1.53 -12.78
N ASP A 174 33.92 1.75 -13.37
CA ASP A 174 33.53 1.24 -14.68
C ASP A 174 33.12 2.44 -15.55
N PRO A 175 33.72 2.64 -16.74
CA PRO A 175 33.38 3.79 -17.58
C PRO A 175 31.97 3.74 -18.17
N SER A 176 31.29 2.58 -18.17
CA SER A 176 29.98 2.40 -18.78
C SER A 176 29.28 1.13 -18.25
N LEU A 177 28.94 1.13 -16.97
CA LEU A 177 28.24 0.01 -16.35
C LEU A 177 26.87 -0.20 -16.99
N THR A 178 26.60 -1.41 -17.47
CA THR A 178 25.35 -1.80 -18.14
C THR A 178 24.71 -3.04 -17.50
N GLU A 179 23.54 -3.46 -17.97
CA GLU A 179 22.78 -4.59 -17.44
C GLU A 179 23.58 -5.89 -17.41
N GLU A 180 23.25 -6.72 -16.42
CA GLU A 180 23.97 -7.96 -16.09
C GLU A 180 25.43 -7.76 -15.65
N GLU A 181 25.91 -6.52 -15.57
CA GLU A 181 27.22 -6.19 -15.02
C GLU A 181 27.12 -5.78 -13.54
N MET A 182 28.26 -5.95 -12.88
CA MET A 182 28.47 -5.57 -11.49
C MET A 182 29.85 -4.93 -11.38
N LEU A 183 29.88 -3.67 -10.94
CA LEU A 183 31.12 -3.06 -10.45
C LEU A 183 31.32 -3.51 -9.01
N ALA A 184 32.26 -4.44 -8.79
CA ALA A 184 32.60 -4.94 -7.46
C ALA A 184 33.93 -4.36 -6.96
N GLY A 185 33.96 -3.92 -5.70
CA GLY A 185 35.16 -3.49 -5.03
C GLY A 185 36.12 -4.65 -4.71
N THR A 186 37.42 -4.34 -4.65
CA THR A 186 38.48 -5.27 -4.23
C THR A 186 39.31 -4.64 -3.11
N GLY A 187 40.16 -5.40 -2.42
CA GLY A 187 40.96 -4.87 -1.31
C GLY A 187 40.07 -4.38 -0.16
N GLY A 188 40.27 -3.16 0.35
CA GLY A 188 39.37 -2.59 1.36
C GLY A 188 37.99 -2.20 0.86
N LEU A 189 37.75 -2.16 -0.46
CA LEU A 189 36.39 -2.06 -1.02
C LEU A 189 35.69 -3.42 -1.17
N ALA A 190 36.33 -4.54 -0.80
CA ALA A 190 35.69 -5.85 -0.89
C ALA A 190 34.35 -5.88 -0.10
N GLY A 191 33.27 -6.26 -0.77
CA GLY A 191 31.90 -6.21 -0.25
C GLY A 191 31.09 -4.99 -0.70
N ALA A 192 31.73 -3.96 -1.28
CA ALA A 192 31.04 -2.86 -1.94
C ALA A 192 30.73 -3.21 -3.41
N SER A 193 29.52 -2.89 -3.89
CA SER A 193 29.16 -3.10 -5.30
C SER A 193 28.02 -2.22 -5.81
N ILE A 194 28.00 -2.00 -7.12
CA ILE A 194 26.84 -1.51 -7.89
C ILE A 194 26.50 -2.61 -8.89
N THR A 195 25.24 -3.05 -8.92
CA THR A 195 24.77 -4.05 -9.89
C THR A 195 23.64 -3.47 -10.72
N ILE A 196 23.66 -3.74 -12.02
CA ILE A 196 22.55 -3.37 -12.92
C ILE A 196 21.80 -4.66 -13.31
N PRO A 197 20.56 -4.85 -12.83
CA PRO A 197 19.82 -6.10 -13.07
C PRO A 197 19.54 -6.35 -14.55
N LYS A 198 19.38 -7.62 -14.92
CA LYS A 198 18.95 -8.03 -16.26
C LYS A 198 17.65 -7.31 -16.65
N GLY A 199 17.62 -6.69 -17.82
CA GLY A 199 16.46 -5.96 -18.34
C GLY A 199 16.52 -4.45 -18.10
N ALA A 200 17.47 -3.96 -17.30
CA ALA A 200 17.59 -2.54 -16.94
C ALA A 200 17.72 -1.60 -18.13
N ASN A 201 18.48 -2.00 -19.15
CA ASN A 201 18.79 -1.14 -20.28
C ASN A 201 17.81 -1.35 -21.43
N LYS A 202 16.77 -2.18 -21.26
CA LYS A 202 15.73 -2.34 -22.29
C LYS A 202 15.08 -0.98 -22.59
N PRO A 203 14.81 -0.69 -23.87
CA PRO A 203 14.03 0.49 -24.25
C PRO A 203 12.70 0.53 -23.50
N GLU A 204 12.25 1.74 -23.19
CA GLU A 204 10.94 1.93 -22.55
C GLU A 204 9.83 1.65 -23.57
N GLU A 205 9.31 0.43 -23.57
CA GLU A 205 8.24 -0.02 -24.45
C GLU A 205 7.34 -1.01 -23.70
N LYS A 206 6.02 -0.83 -23.80
CA LYS A 206 5.01 -1.65 -23.11
C LYS A 206 5.27 -1.67 -21.60
N SER A 207 5.67 -2.81 -21.06
CA SER A 207 5.81 -3.04 -19.61
C SER A 207 7.21 -2.79 -19.06
N PHE A 208 8.18 -2.49 -19.92
CA PHE A 208 9.53 -2.09 -19.52
C PHE A 208 9.53 -0.56 -19.47
N LEU A 209 9.50 0.05 -18.28
CA LEU A 209 9.14 1.48 -18.12
C LEU A 209 10.14 2.30 -17.32
N TRP A 210 11.12 1.64 -16.73
CA TRP A 210 12.05 2.27 -15.80
C TRP A 210 13.46 1.92 -16.22
N ARG A 211 13.81 2.37 -17.43
CA ARG A 211 15.12 2.12 -18.00
C ARG A 211 16.20 2.79 -17.15
N VAL A 212 17.30 2.09 -16.96
CA VAL A 212 18.56 2.65 -16.49
C VAL A 212 19.42 2.82 -17.73
N GLU A 213 19.95 4.02 -17.98
CA GLU A 213 20.92 4.22 -19.05
C GLU A 213 22.31 3.75 -18.59
N PRO A 214 23.17 3.22 -19.49
CA PRO A 214 24.55 2.95 -19.14
C PRO A 214 25.24 4.21 -18.64
N PHE A 215 26.03 4.10 -17.56
CA PHE A 215 26.67 5.24 -16.94
C PHE A 215 28.06 4.92 -16.40
N ALA A 216 28.91 5.93 -16.26
CA ALA A 216 30.23 5.78 -15.66
C ALA A 216 30.10 5.62 -14.14
N ALA A 217 30.24 4.40 -13.63
CA ALA A 217 30.08 4.06 -12.23
C ALA A 217 31.41 4.13 -11.48
N SER A 218 31.38 4.50 -10.19
CA SER A 218 32.56 4.43 -9.32
C SER A 218 32.22 4.04 -7.89
N LEU A 219 33.19 3.42 -7.21
CA LEU A 219 33.19 3.10 -5.79
C LEU A 219 34.38 3.77 -5.12
N ALA A 220 34.17 4.42 -3.99
CA ALA A 220 35.22 4.99 -3.17
C ALA A 220 34.86 4.94 -1.68
N CYS A 221 35.86 5.08 -0.83
CA CYS A 221 35.61 5.32 0.60
C CYS A 221 35.06 6.73 0.79
N GLY A 222 33.92 6.81 1.48
CA GLY A 222 33.30 8.07 1.87
C GLY A 222 33.63 8.45 3.32
N SER A 223 33.09 9.58 3.74
CA SER A 223 33.08 10.01 5.13
C SER A 223 31.70 10.57 5.47
N MET A 224 31.11 10.13 6.59
CA MET A 224 29.87 10.68 7.11
C MET A 224 29.93 10.76 8.62
N THR A 225 29.28 11.80 9.17
CA THR A 225 29.01 11.89 10.60
C THR A 225 27.71 11.14 10.89
N LEU A 226 27.77 10.15 11.77
CA LEU A 226 26.58 9.42 12.17
C LEU A 226 25.69 10.28 13.08
N PRO A 227 24.35 10.12 13.01
CA PRO A 227 23.45 10.73 13.98
C PRO A 227 23.78 10.32 15.42
N SER A 228 23.46 11.17 16.40
CA SER A 228 23.71 10.89 17.81
C SER A 228 23.09 9.55 18.26
N GLY A 229 23.81 8.79 19.08
CA GLY A 229 23.38 7.48 19.59
C GLY A 229 23.56 6.31 18.61
N TYR A 230 24.00 6.56 17.38
CA TYR A 230 24.30 5.52 16.41
C TYR A 230 25.77 5.10 16.44
N GLN A 231 26.00 3.81 16.19
CA GLN A 231 27.32 3.23 15.95
C GLN A 231 27.38 2.61 14.55
N ALA A 232 28.56 2.64 13.93
CA ALA A 232 28.78 2.11 12.59
C ALA A 232 28.78 0.56 12.58
N LEU A 233 28.12 -0.02 11.59
CA LEU A 233 28.24 -1.43 11.21
C LEU A 233 29.05 -1.62 9.92
N SER A 234 29.16 -0.56 9.11
CA SER A 234 29.96 -0.50 7.89
C SER A 234 30.86 0.74 7.87
N PRO A 235 31.91 0.77 7.02
CA PRO A 235 32.48 2.03 6.57
C PRO A 235 31.46 2.81 5.72
N ALA A 236 31.71 4.10 5.51
CA ALA A 236 30.98 4.89 4.54
C ALA A 236 31.51 4.58 3.14
N ILE A 237 30.62 4.25 2.21
CA ILE A 237 30.95 3.95 0.80
C ILE A 237 30.25 4.97 -0.09
N THR A 238 31.01 5.64 -0.94
CA THR A 238 30.48 6.54 -1.96
C THR A 238 30.33 5.79 -3.27
N PHE A 239 29.10 5.74 -3.77
CA PHE A 239 28.74 5.30 -5.11
C PHE A 239 28.62 6.53 -6.00
N GLY A 240 29.40 6.56 -7.08
CA GLY A 240 29.43 7.68 -8.03
C GLY A 240 28.83 7.33 -9.39
N PRO A 241 28.31 8.32 -10.14
CA PRO A 241 28.26 9.76 -9.81
C PRO A 241 27.27 10.05 -8.68
N ALA A 242 27.63 10.89 -7.72
CA ALA A 242 26.87 11.02 -6.47
C ALA A 242 25.51 11.70 -6.62
N ASP A 243 25.34 12.48 -7.70
CA ASP A 243 24.14 13.19 -8.12
C ASP A 243 23.15 12.31 -8.91
N LEU A 244 23.56 11.11 -9.32
CA LEU A 244 22.74 10.28 -10.20
C LEU A 244 21.54 9.65 -9.46
N ALA A 245 20.35 9.86 -10.02
CA ALA A 245 19.10 9.25 -9.61
C ALA A 245 18.46 8.48 -10.77
N PHE A 246 17.76 7.39 -10.46
CA PHE A 246 17.17 6.46 -11.41
C PHE A 246 15.65 6.41 -11.28
N LYS A 247 14.96 6.04 -12.36
CA LYS A 247 13.52 5.77 -12.38
C LYS A 247 13.11 4.50 -11.62
N ARG A 248 14.06 3.79 -11.01
CA ARG A 248 13.85 2.57 -10.22
C ARG A 248 15.00 2.37 -9.25
N ASP A 249 14.82 1.48 -8.30
CA ASP A 249 15.90 1.05 -7.42
C ASP A 249 16.87 0.12 -8.15
N ILE A 250 18.16 0.27 -7.87
CA ILE A 250 19.20 -0.68 -8.30
C ILE A 250 19.87 -1.34 -7.08
N PRO A 251 20.35 -2.59 -7.19
CA PRO A 251 21.08 -3.23 -6.10
C PRO A 251 22.45 -2.58 -5.84
N LEU A 252 22.68 -2.24 -4.58
CA LEU A 252 23.93 -1.72 -4.02
C LEU A 252 24.35 -2.63 -2.86
N SER A 253 25.65 -2.66 -2.56
CA SER A 253 26.13 -3.32 -1.34
C SER A 253 27.21 -2.52 -0.63
N VAL A 254 27.22 -2.60 0.70
CA VAL A 254 28.29 -2.05 1.55
C VAL A 254 28.89 -3.16 2.41
N PRO A 255 30.23 -3.19 2.63
CA PRO A 255 30.86 -4.14 3.55
C PRO A 255 30.31 -3.97 4.95
N VAL A 256 30.05 -5.04 5.70
CA VAL A 256 29.40 -4.96 7.01
C VAL A 256 29.99 -5.96 8.00
N ASN A 257 29.93 -5.60 9.28
CA ASN A 257 30.12 -6.55 10.37
C ASN A 257 28.86 -6.64 11.26
N PRO A 258 27.98 -7.62 11.05
CA PRO A 258 26.75 -7.76 11.83
C PRO A 258 26.99 -8.23 13.28
N ALA A 259 28.19 -8.74 13.62
CA ALA A 259 28.54 -9.11 15.00
C ALA A 259 28.60 -7.91 15.95
N LEU A 260 28.72 -6.68 15.41
CA LEU A 260 28.71 -5.44 16.18
C LEU A 260 27.32 -5.04 16.70
N MET A 261 26.24 -5.64 16.20
CA MET A 261 24.88 -5.33 16.64
C MET A 261 24.70 -5.60 18.16
N PRO A 262 23.98 -4.73 18.91
CA PRO A 262 23.64 -4.98 20.32
C PRO A 262 22.94 -6.33 20.56
N SER A 263 22.95 -6.85 21.79
CA SER A 263 22.43 -8.20 22.08
C SER A 263 20.96 -8.40 21.66
N LEU A 264 20.11 -7.41 21.93
CA LEU A 264 18.67 -7.46 21.64
C LEU A 264 18.31 -6.89 20.26
N ALA A 265 19.31 -6.43 19.51
CA ALA A 265 19.09 -5.91 18.17
C ALA A 265 18.69 -7.03 17.20
N ARG A 266 17.98 -6.61 16.16
CA ARG A 266 17.30 -7.44 15.15
C ARG A 266 17.44 -6.77 13.80
N LEU A 267 17.10 -7.48 12.73
CA LEU A 267 17.19 -6.92 11.38
C LEU A 267 16.38 -5.62 11.23
N ARG A 268 15.20 -5.52 11.85
CA ARG A 268 14.37 -4.30 11.87
C ARG A 268 15.07 -3.04 12.41
N HIS A 269 16.14 -3.20 13.19
CA HIS A 269 16.82 -2.09 13.87
C HIS A 269 17.97 -1.48 13.08
N ILE A 270 18.37 -2.10 11.96
CA ILE A 270 19.43 -1.51 11.14
C ILE A 270 18.96 -0.20 10.54
N SER A 271 19.87 0.75 10.38
CA SER A 271 19.56 2.07 9.83
C SER A 271 20.61 2.41 8.79
N MET A 272 20.15 2.72 7.57
CA MET A 272 21.04 3.22 6.53
C MET A 272 21.14 4.73 6.62
N VAL A 273 22.35 5.25 6.79
CA VAL A 273 22.63 6.69 6.71
C VAL A 273 23.03 7.01 5.27
N TYR A 274 22.45 8.07 4.71
CA TYR A 274 22.71 8.56 3.37
C TYR A 274 23.12 10.03 3.37
N SER A 275 24.03 10.40 2.45
CA SER A 275 24.35 11.78 2.08
C SER A 275 24.68 11.85 0.58
N GLY A 276 24.16 12.88 -0.10
CA GLY A 276 24.37 13.15 -1.52
C GLY A 276 24.17 14.63 -1.87
N PRO A 277 24.36 15.04 -3.13
CA PRO A 277 24.15 16.43 -3.56
C PRO A 277 22.77 16.97 -3.23
N LYS A 278 21.71 16.19 -3.49
CA LYS A 278 20.33 16.55 -3.15
C LYS A 278 20.02 16.50 -1.64
N PHE A 279 20.73 15.71 -0.86
CA PHE A 279 20.51 15.61 0.59
C PHE A 279 21.86 15.62 1.30
N LYS A 280 22.42 16.82 1.48
CA LYS A 280 23.81 16.97 1.90
C LYS A 280 24.04 16.50 3.33
N GLU A 281 23.18 16.93 4.24
CA GLU A 281 23.23 16.54 5.64
C GLU A 281 22.92 15.05 5.82
N PRO A 282 23.83 14.26 6.44
CA PRO A 282 23.64 12.82 6.64
C PRO A 282 22.37 12.51 7.43
N ARG A 283 21.53 11.63 6.89
CA ARG A 283 20.23 11.28 7.48
C ARG A 283 19.91 9.80 7.33
N VAL A 284 19.08 9.28 8.24
CA VAL A 284 18.62 7.88 8.18
C VAL A 284 17.49 7.76 7.17
N VAL A 285 17.71 6.96 6.13
CA VAL A 285 16.75 6.73 5.05
C VAL A 285 16.28 5.26 5.03
N PRO A 286 15.03 4.98 4.64
CA PRO A 286 14.62 3.62 4.33
C PRO A 286 15.37 3.13 3.09
N ILE A 287 15.70 1.83 3.09
CA ILE A 287 16.24 1.10 1.95
C ILE A 287 15.34 -0.08 1.64
N ALA A 288 15.37 -0.54 0.39
CA ALA A 288 14.62 -1.72 -0.03
C ALA A 288 15.46 -2.99 0.08
N ASP A 289 14.82 -4.10 0.42
CA ASP A 289 15.35 -5.47 0.40
C ASP A 289 16.73 -5.66 1.09
N PRO A 290 16.89 -5.29 2.37
CA PRO A 290 18.17 -5.45 3.08
C PRO A 290 18.48 -6.93 3.40
N HIS A 291 19.62 -7.44 2.90
CA HIS A 291 20.09 -8.80 3.19
C HIS A 291 21.59 -8.87 3.49
N PHE A 292 21.99 -9.73 4.44
CA PHE A 292 23.39 -10.04 4.69
C PHE A 292 23.88 -11.18 3.78
N VAL A 293 24.89 -10.90 2.97
CA VAL A 293 25.48 -11.84 2.00
C VAL A 293 27.00 -11.87 2.10
N GLU A 294 27.63 -12.95 1.65
CA GLU A 294 29.08 -12.99 1.46
C GLU A 294 29.41 -12.48 0.05
N LEU A 295 30.19 -11.41 -0.05
CA LEU A 295 30.60 -10.80 -1.32
C LEU A 295 32.08 -10.39 -1.25
N GLY A 296 32.87 -10.79 -2.25
CA GLY A 296 34.30 -10.46 -2.30
C GLY A 296 35.12 -11.03 -1.12
N GLY A 297 34.66 -12.14 -0.51
CA GLY A 297 35.31 -12.77 0.65
C GLY A 297 35.07 -12.06 1.99
N ARG A 298 34.09 -11.14 2.05
CA ARG A 298 33.65 -10.46 3.28
C ARG A 298 32.12 -10.48 3.39
N TRP A 299 31.59 -10.18 4.57
CA TRP A 299 30.16 -9.92 4.72
C TRP A 299 29.81 -8.54 4.17
N ALA A 300 28.68 -8.46 3.47
CA ALA A 300 28.11 -7.23 2.93
C ALA A 300 26.62 -7.17 3.24
N LEU A 301 26.10 -5.97 3.42
CA LEU A 301 24.67 -5.71 3.34
C LEU A 301 24.36 -5.35 1.89
N THR A 302 23.59 -6.18 1.19
CA THR A 302 22.97 -5.80 -0.08
C THR A 302 21.63 -5.14 0.20
N PHE A 303 21.27 -4.14 -0.60
CA PHE A 303 20.02 -3.41 -0.53
C PHE A 303 19.73 -2.77 -1.90
N LYS A 304 18.54 -2.21 -2.09
CA LYS A 304 18.20 -1.44 -3.29
C LYS A 304 17.89 0.01 -2.94
N ALA A 305 18.32 0.92 -3.81
CA ALA A 305 18.03 2.34 -3.72
C ALA A 305 17.97 2.99 -5.12
N PRO A 306 17.19 4.06 -5.30
CA PRO A 306 17.04 4.74 -6.59
C PRO A 306 18.09 5.83 -6.82
N ARG A 307 18.93 6.16 -5.82
CA ARG A 307 19.94 7.23 -5.92
C ARG A 307 21.32 6.68 -5.58
N LEU A 308 22.34 7.26 -6.21
CA LEU A 308 23.73 7.11 -5.79
C LEU A 308 24.08 8.18 -4.75
N GLY A 309 25.30 8.12 -4.21
CA GLY A 309 25.74 8.94 -3.09
C GLY A 309 26.53 8.13 -2.06
N THR A 310 26.66 8.66 -0.85
CA THR A 310 27.40 7.99 0.23
C THR A 310 26.44 7.29 1.17
N TYR A 311 26.68 6.01 1.42
CA TYR A 311 25.87 5.16 2.29
C TYR A 311 26.72 4.55 3.41
N GLN A 312 26.17 4.48 4.60
CA GLN A 312 26.78 3.83 5.76
C GLN A 312 25.72 3.17 6.62
N LEU A 313 25.88 1.87 6.86
CA LEU A 313 25.04 1.13 7.77
C LEU A 313 25.41 1.46 9.22
N ALA A 314 24.40 1.80 9.99
CA ALA A 314 24.52 2.10 11.40
C ALA A 314 23.41 1.41 12.20
N ILE A 315 23.54 1.44 13.52
CA ILE A 315 22.52 0.96 14.45
C ILE A 315 22.54 1.81 15.71
N LYS A 316 21.38 2.01 16.35
CA LYS A 316 21.33 2.67 17.66
C LYS A 316 22.02 1.80 18.71
N GLY A 317 22.76 2.41 19.63
CA GLY A 317 23.46 1.68 20.71
C GLY A 317 22.51 0.96 21.68
N ASP A 318 21.26 1.40 21.76
CA ASP A 318 20.19 0.87 22.61
C ASP A 318 19.15 0.05 21.82
N ALA A 319 19.44 -0.32 20.57
CA ALA A 319 18.52 -1.08 19.71
C ALA A 319 18.01 -2.36 20.38
N GLY A 320 16.69 -2.56 20.36
CA GLY A 320 16.02 -3.70 20.99
C GLY A 320 15.90 -3.62 22.51
N THR A 321 16.39 -2.57 23.17
CA THR A 321 16.33 -2.46 24.64
C THR A 321 15.12 -1.67 25.14
N VAL A 322 14.44 -0.95 24.24
CA VAL A 322 13.28 -0.12 24.59
C VAL A 322 12.06 -1.02 24.74
N THR A 323 11.49 -1.04 25.94
CA THR A 323 10.20 -1.69 26.22
C THR A 323 9.21 -0.63 26.65
N ARG A 324 8.05 -0.58 25.99
CA ARG A 324 6.95 0.33 26.34
C ARG A 324 5.70 -0.44 26.71
N LYS A 325 4.88 0.17 27.56
CA LYS A 325 3.50 -0.29 27.74
C LYS A 325 2.70 0.09 26.50
N ARG A 326 2.15 -0.89 25.81
CA ARG A 326 1.29 -0.70 24.64
C ARG A 326 -0.13 -1.10 25.02
N SER A 327 -1.09 -0.19 24.85
CA SER A 327 -2.50 -0.57 24.89
C SER A 327 -2.85 -1.30 23.61
N VAL A 328 -3.48 -2.46 23.72
CA VAL A 328 -3.94 -3.27 22.58
C VAL A 328 -5.45 -3.23 22.59
N THR A 329 -6.09 -2.87 21.49
CA THR A 329 -7.55 -2.80 21.35
C THR A 329 -8.16 -4.09 20.81
N HIS A 330 -7.32 -5.00 20.32
CA HIS A 330 -7.68 -6.25 19.66
C HIS A 330 -8.51 -6.02 18.39
N ARG A 331 -8.26 -4.90 17.72
CA ARG A 331 -8.93 -4.53 16.48
C ARG A 331 -7.92 -4.13 15.42
N ALA A 332 -8.20 -4.52 14.18
CA ALA A 332 -7.44 -4.09 13.01
C ALA A 332 -8.37 -3.76 11.86
N VAL A 333 -7.87 -2.98 10.91
CA VAL A 333 -8.59 -2.61 9.68
C VAL A 333 -7.69 -2.88 8.47
N THR A 334 -8.27 -3.46 7.43
CA THR A 334 -7.60 -3.72 6.14
C THR A 334 -8.62 -3.62 5.00
N GLY A 335 -8.17 -3.46 3.77
CA GLY A 335 -9.06 -3.46 2.61
C GLY A 335 -8.31 -3.39 1.30
N VAL A 336 -8.98 -3.66 0.19
CA VAL A 336 -8.38 -3.66 -1.16
C VAL A 336 -8.98 -2.55 -2.02
N SER A 337 -8.17 -1.82 -2.78
CA SER A 337 -8.63 -0.78 -3.73
C SER A 337 -9.40 0.34 -3.01
N MET A 338 -10.69 0.57 -3.29
CA MET A 338 -11.55 1.46 -2.50
C MET A 338 -11.48 1.17 -0.99
N GLY A 339 -11.39 -0.10 -0.60
CA GLY A 339 -11.20 -0.51 0.79
C GLY A 339 -9.80 -0.22 1.33
N GLY A 340 -8.78 -0.17 0.48
CA GLY A 340 -7.43 0.28 0.83
C GLY A 340 -7.45 1.77 1.21
N MET A 341 -8.05 2.60 0.36
CA MET A 341 -8.29 4.02 0.64
C MET A 341 -9.10 4.20 1.93
N GLY A 342 -10.25 3.52 2.03
CA GLY A 342 -11.13 3.61 3.20
C GLY A 342 -10.45 3.17 4.50
N SER A 343 -9.66 2.09 4.49
CA SER A 343 -8.97 1.59 5.68
C SER A 343 -7.87 2.55 6.15
N SER A 344 -7.16 3.21 5.23
CA SER A 344 -6.19 4.24 5.58
C SER A 344 -6.85 5.50 6.17
N MET A 345 -7.90 6.04 5.53
CA MET A 345 -8.60 7.24 6.01
C MET A 345 -9.32 7.00 7.34
N PHE A 346 -10.19 5.99 7.40
CA PHE A 346 -10.95 5.67 8.61
C PHE A 346 -10.01 5.22 9.73
N GLY A 347 -9.05 4.34 9.42
CA GLY A 347 -8.11 3.80 10.41
C GLY A 347 -7.29 4.89 11.09
N LEU A 348 -6.71 5.83 10.34
CA LEU A 348 -5.91 6.92 10.92
C LEU A 348 -6.78 7.96 11.63
N ARG A 349 -7.98 8.27 11.12
CA ARG A 349 -8.89 9.21 11.78
C ARG A 349 -9.46 8.64 13.10
N HIS A 350 -9.63 7.32 13.18
CA HIS A 350 -10.04 6.56 14.37
C HIS A 350 -8.91 5.72 14.93
N HIS A 351 -7.72 6.31 14.96
CA HIS A 351 -6.48 5.62 15.33
C HIS A 351 -6.59 4.94 16.70
N ASP A 352 -7.30 5.54 17.65
CA ASP A 352 -7.61 5.04 19.00
C ASP A 352 -8.35 3.70 19.02
N LYS A 353 -8.96 3.29 17.91
CA LYS A 353 -9.71 2.03 17.80
C LYS A 353 -8.87 0.85 17.34
N PHE A 354 -7.73 1.07 16.69
CA PHE A 354 -7.01 0.00 15.97
C PHE A 354 -5.57 -0.18 16.44
N ASP A 355 -5.13 -1.44 16.50
CA ASP A 355 -3.72 -1.81 16.71
C ASP A 355 -2.93 -1.76 15.41
N VAL A 356 -3.59 -2.14 14.31
CA VAL A 356 -2.99 -2.28 12.98
C VAL A 356 -3.91 -1.72 11.90
N ILE A 357 -3.32 -0.94 11.00
CA ILE A 357 -3.99 -0.34 9.83
C ILE A 357 -3.26 -0.82 8.58
N ALA A 358 -3.93 -1.64 7.78
CA ALA A 358 -3.31 -2.37 6.67
C ALA A 358 -3.97 -2.11 5.31
N PRO A 359 -3.83 -0.89 4.73
CA PRO A 359 -4.39 -0.58 3.42
C PRO A 359 -3.68 -1.31 2.27
N LEU A 360 -4.41 -2.13 1.51
CA LEU A 360 -3.89 -2.89 0.38
C LEU A 360 -4.31 -2.25 -0.95
N GLY A 361 -3.36 -1.94 -1.81
CA GLY A 361 -3.58 -1.43 -3.16
C GLY A 361 -4.03 0.01 -3.13
N GLY A 362 -3.26 0.84 -2.42
CA GLY A 362 -3.40 2.30 -2.37
C GLY A 362 -4.01 2.83 -1.07
N PRO A 363 -3.22 3.39 -0.15
CA PRO A 363 -3.74 4.31 0.85
C PRO A 363 -4.18 5.62 0.17
N ALA A 364 -5.03 6.38 0.84
CA ALA A 364 -5.58 7.64 0.33
C ALA A 364 -4.63 8.83 0.58
N SER A 365 -3.42 8.79 0.02
CA SER A 365 -2.43 9.87 0.12
C SER A 365 -2.84 11.06 -0.76
N TRP A 366 -3.90 11.78 -0.34
CA TRP A 366 -4.60 12.79 -1.15
C TRP A 366 -3.71 13.94 -1.60
N THR A 367 -2.76 14.39 -0.78
CA THR A 367 -1.83 15.45 -1.16
C THR A 367 -1.09 15.10 -2.46
N TRP A 368 -0.44 13.94 -2.50
CA TRP A 368 0.25 13.47 -3.71
C TRP A 368 -0.73 13.07 -4.82
N LEU A 369 -1.84 12.41 -4.49
CA LEU A 369 -2.78 11.94 -5.49
C LEU A 369 -3.47 13.10 -6.23
N MET A 370 -3.79 14.20 -5.54
CA MET A 370 -4.38 15.38 -6.15
C MET A 370 -3.40 16.09 -7.08
N HIS A 371 -2.14 16.25 -6.67
CA HIS A 371 -1.06 16.72 -7.55
C HIS A 371 -0.92 15.84 -8.80
N HIS A 372 -0.88 14.51 -8.62
CA HIS A 372 -0.78 13.58 -9.74
C HIS A 372 -2.03 13.65 -10.64
N LEU A 373 -3.25 13.78 -10.08
CA LEU A 373 -4.48 13.93 -10.85
C LEU A 373 -4.46 15.23 -11.67
N GLU A 374 -4.06 16.34 -11.06
CA GLU A 374 -3.99 17.67 -11.68
C GLU A 374 -2.99 17.69 -12.84
N LYS A 375 -1.73 17.29 -12.60
CA LYS A 375 -0.68 17.29 -13.62
C LYS A 375 -0.83 16.20 -14.69
N ASN A 376 -1.33 15.02 -14.32
CA ASN A 376 -1.44 13.87 -15.22
C ASN A 376 -2.87 13.65 -15.70
N HIS A 377 -3.76 13.16 -14.83
CA HIS A 377 -5.08 12.68 -15.28
C HIS A 377 -5.94 13.76 -15.93
N MET A 378 -5.82 15.02 -15.49
CA MET A 378 -6.54 16.18 -16.03
C MET A 378 -5.65 17.09 -16.88
N GLY A 379 -4.35 16.78 -16.98
CA GLY A 379 -3.37 17.57 -17.74
C GLY A 379 -3.11 17.06 -19.15
N GLY A 380 -2.02 17.57 -19.73
CA GLY A 380 -1.56 17.23 -21.08
C GLY A 380 -1.97 18.23 -22.17
N PHE A 381 -2.23 19.48 -21.78
CA PHE A 381 -2.59 20.58 -22.68
C PHE A 381 -1.60 21.74 -22.51
N PRO A 382 -1.26 22.45 -23.59
CA PRO A 382 -0.43 23.65 -23.50
C PRO A 382 -1.24 24.82 -22.94
N SER A 383 -0.66 25.56 -21.99
CA SER A 383 -1.21 26.83 -21.54
C SER A 383 -1.14 27.90 -22.65
N ILE A 384 -2.05 28.86 -22.63
CA ILE A 384 -2.12 29.97 -23.57
C ILE A 384 -1.85 31.31 -22.87
N ALA A 385 -1.33 32.29 -23.60
CA ALA A 385 -1.06 33.62 -23.05
C ALA A 385 -2.28 34.55 -23.18
N PRO A 386 -2.39 35.62 -22.36
CA PRO A 386 -3.35 36.70 -22.61
C PRO A 386 -3.20 37.27 -24.03
N GLY A 387 -4.32 37.53 -24.69
CA GLY A 387 -4.46 37.99 -26.07
C GLY A 387 -4.55 36.88 -27.12
N THR A 388 -4.41 35.60 -26.74
CA THR A 388 -4.45 34.46 -27.66
C THR A 388 -5.80 34.40 -28.41
N GLN A 389 -5.74 34.23 -29.73
CA GLN A 389 -6.93 34.08 -30.57
C GLN A 389 -7.08 32.62 -31.01
N LEU A 390 -8.29 32.21 -31.43
CA LEU A 390 -8.56 30.85 -31.92
C LEU A 390 -7.59 30.41 -33.04
N ALA A 391 -7.14 31.34 -33.89
CA ALA A 391 -6.20 31.05 -34.97
C ALA A 391 -4.79 30.66 -34.50
N ASP A 392 -4.46 30.98 -33.25
CA ASP A 392 -3.17 30.66 -32.62
C ASP A 392 -3.21 29.27 -31.92
N ILE A 393 -4.40 28.68 -31.79
CA ILE A 393 -4.63 27.44 -31.05
C ILE A 393 -4.69 26.26 -32.01
N GLN A 394 -3.89 25.24 -31.74
CA GLN A 394 -3.94 23.97 -32.45
C GLN A 394 -5.03 23.07 -31.83
N LEU A 395 -6.12 22.83 -32.57
CA LEU A 395 -7.28 22.05 -32.09
C LEU A 395 -7.13 20.52 -32.18
N THR A 396 -6.09 20.03 -32.86
CA THR A 396 -5.84 18.58 -33.02
C THR A 396 -4.36 18.26 -32.84
N ARG A 397 -4.06 17.10 -32.27
CA ARG A 397 -2.66 16.69 -32.06
C ARG A 397 -1.97 16.34 -33.36
N THR A 398 -0.70 16.75 -33.45
CA THR A 398 0.20 16.40 -34.55
C THR A 398 0.39 14.89 -34.62
N GLU A 399 0.28 14.30 -35.82
CA GLU A 399 0.58 12.89 -36.04
C GLU A 399 2.09 12.63 -36.01
N CYS A 400 2.49 11.49 -35.45
CA CYS A 400 3.88 11.11 -35.29
C CYS A 400 4.10 9.62 -35.55
N GLN A 401 5.33 9.28 -35.92
CA GLN A 401 5.85 7.92 -36.00
C GLN A 401 6.84 7.61 -34.87
N SER A 402 7.40 8.64 -34.25
CA SER A 402 8.27 8.57 -33.09
C SER A 402 8.25 9.90 -32.34
N THR A 403 8.75 9.93 -31.10
CA THR A 403 8.88 11.17 -30.31
C THR A 403 9.75 12.22 -31.02
N ALA A 404 10.63 11.83 -31.93
CA ALA A 404 11.44 12.77 -32.71
C ALA A 404 10.61 13.63 -33.69
N ASP A 405 9.37 13.23 -34.00
CA ASP A 405 8.46 14.01 -34.84
C ASP A 405 7.69 15.08 -34.04
N CYS A 406 7.79 15.07 -32.71
CA CYS A 406 7.02 15.91 -31.80
C CYS A 406 7.80 17.15 -31.34
N ALA A 407 7.08 18.16 -30.83
CA ALA A 407 7.72 19.33 -30.27
C ALA A 407 8.50 18.99 -28.98
N ALA A 408 9.38 19.92 -28.55
CA ALA A 408 10.08 19.75 -27.29
C ALA A 408 9.08 19.63 -26.12
N GLY A 409 9.28 18.64 -25.26
CA GLY A 409 8.36 18.33 -24.15
C GLY A 409 7.20 17.40 -24.53
N GLU A 410 6.99 17.11 -25.80
CA GLU A 410 5.96 16.17 -26.24
C GLU A 410 6.51 14.76 -26.46
N THR A 411 5.65 13.75 -26.29
CA THR A 411 5.94 12.33 -26.55
C THR A 411 4.95 11.78 -27.58
N CYS A 412 5.44 10.94 -28.50
CA CYS A 412 4.57 10.27 -29.46
C CYS A 412 3.83 9.10 -28.79
N MET A 413 2.52 9.24 -28.59
CA MET A 413 1.68 8.26 -27.89
C MET A 413 0.68 7.59 -28.83
N GLY A 414 0.23 6.37 -28.48
CA GLY A 414 -0.88 5.69 -29.18
C GLY A 414 -0.55 5.15 -30.57
N LYS A 415 0.71 5.16 -31.00
CA LYS A 415 1.12 4.56 -32.27
C LYS A 415 0.85 3.06 -32.27
N THR A 416 0.25 2.56 -33.34
CA THR A 416 0.07 1.11 -33.57
C THR A 416 0.55 0.73 -34.98
N ASP A 417 0.48 -0.54 -35.33
CA ASP A 417 0.79 -0.99 -36.69
C ASP A 417 -0.16 -0.39 -37.76
N THR A 418 -1.35 0.05 -37.35
CA THR A 418 -2.40 0.56 -38.26
C THR A 418 -2.71 2.04 -38.11
N TYR A 419 -2.25 2.69 -37.02
CA TYR A 419 -2.52 4.10 -36.74
C TYR A 419 -1.22 4.85 -36.43
N ALA A 420 -1.09 6.06 -36.97
CA ALA A 420 -0.04 6.99 -36.55
C ALA A 420 -0.24 7.35 -35.07
N GLY A 421 0.87 7.56 -34.36
CA GLY A 421 0.80 8.11 -33.01
C GLY A 421 0.38 9.58 -33.03
N LYS A 422 0.14 10.13 -31.86
CA LYS A 422 -0.14 11.55 -31.64
C LYS A 422 0.85 12.14 -30.65
N CYS A 423 1.36 13.33 -30.95
CA CYS A 423 2.22 14.08 -30.04
C CYS A 423 1.40 14.61 -28.86
N SER A 424 1.80 14.25 -27.65
CA SER A 424 1.13 14.62 -26.40
C SER A 424 2.12 15.27 -25.45
N LEU A 425 1.71 16.34 -24.78
CA LEU A 425 2.48 16.95 -23.69
C LEU A 425 2.45 16.05 -22.45
N LEU A 426 3.35 15.08 -22.38
CA LEU A 426 3.41 14.10 -21.29
C LEU A 426 4.32 14.63 -20.18
N PRO A 427 3.84 14.76 -18.93
CA PRO A 427 4.70 15.12 -17.81
C PRO A 427 5.88 14.17 -17.67
N ALA A 428 7.03 14.71 -17.25
CA ALA A 428 8.15 13.87 -16.83
C ALA A 428 7.81 13.19 -15.49
N PRO A 429 8.22 11.93 -15.28
CA PRO A 429 8.07 11.30 -13.98
C PRO A 429 8.91 12.04 -12.93
N GLU A 430 8.31 12.36 -11.79
CA GLU A 430 8.96 13.05 -10.68
C GLU A 430 9.52 12.03 -9.67
N GLU A 431 8.97 10.81 -9.65
CA GLU A 431 9.38 9.75 -8.72
C GLU A 431 9.85 8.44 -9.40
N PRO A 432 10.78 7.68 -8.76
CA PRO A 432 11.04 6.30 -9.10
C PRO A 432 9.75 5.48 -9.18
N TYR A 433 9.62 4.69 -10.25
CA TYR A 433 8.51 3.81 -10.61
C TYR A 433 7.22 4.50 -11.11
N GLU A 434 7.19 5.82 -11.18
CA GLU A 434 6.06 6.54 -11.78
C GLU A 434 5.92 6.21 -13.27
N HIS A 435 4.71 5.86 -13.68
CA HIS A 435 4.31 5.98 -15.07
C HIS A 435 3.39 7.21 -15.22
N THR A 436 3.66 8.02 -16.23
CA THR A 436 2.92 9.26 -16.48
C THR A 436 1.82 9.04 -17.51
N GLN A 437 0.81 9.89 -17.43
CA GLN A 437 -0.38 9.82 -18.26
C GLN A 437 -0.96 11.22 -18.45
N VAL A 438 -1.85 11.37 -19.43
CA VAL A 438 -2.52 12.64 -19.74
C VAL A 438 -4.01 12.42 -19.94
N PHE A 439 -4.83 13.46 -19.87
CA PHE A 439 -6.29 13.30 -20.00
C PHE A 439 -6.70 12.50 -21.24
N ASN A 440 -6.08 12.77 -22.39
CA ASN A 440 -6.37 12.06 -23.64
C ASN A 440 -5.82 10.62 -23.70
N ASN A 441 -4.92 10.22 -22.81
CA ASN A 441 -4.25 8.91 -22.83
C ASN A 441 -3.95 8.45 -21.40
N TRP A 442 -4.93 7.81 -20.76
CA TRP A 442 -4.73 7.18 -19.46
C TRP A 442 -4.10 5.80 -19.57
N TRP A 443 -3.32 5.45 -18.57
CA TRP A 443 -2.69 4.15 -18.42
C TRP A 443 -3.75 3.07 -18.13
N ASN A 444 -3.78 2.01 -18.94
CA ASN A 444 -4.56 0.80 -18.70
C ASN A 444 -3.96 -0.37 -19.49
N GLU A 445 -2.87 -0.93 -18.97
CA GLU A 445 -2.07 -1.92 -19.69
C GLU A 445 -2.80 -3.26 -19.88
N PHE A 446 -2.78 -3.78 -21.12
CA PHE A 446 -3.29 -5.11 -21.46
C PHE A 446 -2.16 -6.16 -21.45
N PRO A 447 -2.47 -7.43 -21.10
CA PRO A 447 -3.78 -7.94 -20.71
C PRO A 447 -4.16 -7.53 -19.28
N ARG A 448 -5.44 -7.24 -19.04
CA ARG A 448 -5.97 -6.75 -17.75
C ARG A 448 -6.29 -7.86 -16.74
N THR A 449 -5.55 -8.96 -16.79
CA THR A 449 -5.83 -10.16 -15.99
C THR A 449 -5.61 -9.93 -14.50
N GLY A 450 -4.72 -9.00 -14.12
CA GLY A 450 -4.40 -8.63 -12.74
C GLY A 450 -4.97 -7.28 -12.31
N THR A 451 -5.81 -6.64 -13.12
CA THR A 451 -6.40 -5.33 -12.78
C THR A 451 -7.55 -5.45 -11.78
N GLY A 452 -8.20 -6.62 -11.68
CA GLY A 452 -9.38 -6.82 -10.82
C GLY A 452 -10.69 -6.17 -11.33
N GLY A 453 -10.62 -5.37 -12.40
CA GLY A 453 -11.73 -4.69 -13.06
C GLY A 453 -11.31 -4.21 -14.45
N ALA A 454 -12.25 -3.69 -15.25
CA ALA A 454 -11.94 -3.20 -16.59
C ALA A 454 -11.45 -1.74 -16.61
N PHE A 455 -11.93 -0.91 -15.68
CA PHE A 455 -11.64 0.52 -15.55
C PHE A 455 -11.57 1.29 -16.90
N PRO A 456 -12.58 1.20 -17.79
CA PRO A 456 -12.70 2.11 -18.93
C PRO A 456 -12.85 3.56 -18.47
N ARG A 457 -12.75 4.52 -19.40
CA ARG A 457 -12.91 5.95 -19.09
C ARG A 457 -14.22 6.30 -18.38
N ARG A 458 -15.32 5.56 -18.67
CA ARG A 458 -16.59 5.65 -17.93
C ARG A 458 -16.41 5.37 -16.43
N ASP A 459 -15.65 4.36 -16.07
CA ASP A 459 -15.43 3.97 -14.67
C ASP A 459 -14.51 4.97 -13.94
N TYR A 460 -13.52 5.54 -14.63
CA TYR A 460 -12.73 6.66 -14.09
C TYR A 460 -13.61 7.89 -13.81
N SER A 461 -14.42 8.29 -14.79
CA SER A 461 -15.36 9.41 -14.64
C SER A 461 -16.32 9.16 -13.47
N GLN A 462 -16.80 7.92 -13.34
CA GLN A 462 -17.64 7.48 -12.22
C GLN A 462 -16.92 7.59 -10.86
N ILE A 463 -15.64 7.23 -10.76
CA ILE A 463 -14.83 7.37 -9.54
C ILE A 463 -14.71 8.85 -9.15
N LEU A 464 -14.36 9.72 -10.11
CA LEU A 464 -14.22 11.16 -9.86
C LEU A 464 -15.55 11.77 -9.40
N ARG A 465 -16.68 11.34 -9.98
CA ARG A 465 -18.03 11.75 -9.54
C ARG A 465 -18.34 11.31 -8.12
N ASP A 466 -18.06 10.05 -7.76
CA ASP A 466 -18.28 9.58 -6.38
C ASP A 466 -17.39 10.32 -5.38
N LEU A 467 -16.13 10.59 -5.73
CA LEU A 467 -15.22 11.37 -4.89
C LEU A 467 -15.72 12.81 -4.70
N ALA A 468 -16.22 13.46 -5.75
CA ALA A 468 -16.82 14.79 -5.62
C ALA A 468 -18.10 14.78 -4.80
N LEU A 469 -18.95 13.74 -4.92
CA LEU A 469 -20.14 13.59 -4.06
C LEU A 469 -19.78 13.32 -2.59
N LEU A 470 -18.66 12.66 -2.34
CA LEU A 470 -18.14 12.37 -1.01
C LEU A 470 -17.49 13.61 -0.38
N MET A 471 -16.60 14.28 -1.12
CA MET A 471 -15.69 15.30 -0.59
C MET A 471 -16.11 16.74 -0.93
N GLY A 472 -16.90 16.95 -1.97
CA GLY A 472 -17.02 18.24 -2.67
C GLY A 472 -16.12 18.25 -3.92
N ASN A 473 -16.35 19.18 -4.85
CA ASN A 473 -15.52 19.28 -6.05
C ASN A 473 -14.13 19.83 -5.69
N PRO A 474 -13.03 19.09 -5.92
CA PRO A 474 -11.69 19.59 -5.61
C PRO A 474 -11.13 20.55 -6.67
N ASN A 475 -11.78 20.66 -7.85
CA ASN A 475 -11.27 21.41 -9.01
C ASN A 475 -12.06 22.70 -9.30
N GLY A 476 -12.95 23.10 -8.39
CA GLY A 476 -13.71 24.34 -8.51
C GLY A 476 -14.66 24.53 -7.33
N GLU A 477 -14.79 25.77 -6.87
CA GLU A 477 -15.66 26.14 -5.75
C GLU A 477 -17.00 26.63 -6.29
N ASN A 478 -18.12 26.06 -5.85
CA ASN A 478 -19.45 26.50 -6.25
C ASN A 478 -20.26 26.90 -5.03
N LEU A 479 -20.54 28.20 -4.89
CA LEU A 479 -21.28 28.75 -3.75
C LEU A 479 -22.81 28.56 -3.88
N THR A 480 -23.29 27.99 -4.99
CA THR A 480 -24.71 27.70 -5.19
C THR A 480 -25.16 26.60 -4.23
N PRO A 481 -26.22 26.82 -3.41
CA PRO A 481 -26.68 25.82 -2.46
C PRO A 481 -27.01 24.47 -3.13
N GLY A 482 -26.42 23.38 -2.63
CA GLY A 482 -26.63 22.03 -3.16
C GLY A 482 -25.78 21.69 -4.39
N ALA A 483 -24.84 22.56 -4.78
CA ALA A 483 -23.92 22.38 -5.90
C ALA A 483 -22.47 22.14 -5.46
N GLU A 484 -22.24 21.78 -4.19
CA GLU A 484 -20.89 21.69 -3.60
C GLU A 484 -19.98 20.66 -4.28
N ASN A 485 -20.57 19.69 -5.00
CA ASN A 485 -19.89 18.68 -5.79
C ASN A 485 -19.80 19.00 -7.29
N LEU A 486 -20.24 20.20 -7.71
CA LEU A 486 -20.27 20.64 -9.10
C LEU A 486 -19.28 21.81 -9.31
N PRO A 487 -18.77 22.01 -10.54
CA PRO A 487 -17.93 23.16 -10.87
C PRO A 487 -18.66 24.49 -10.69
N ALA A 488 -17.90 25.59 -10.54
CA ALA A 488 -18.45 26.94 -10.51
C ALA A 488 -19.37 27.21 -11.72
N GLY A 489 -20.50 27.86 -11.50
CA GLY A 489 -21.48 28.18 -12.56
C GLY A 489 -22.46 27.06 -12.91
N VAL A 490 -22.21 25.81 -12.53
CA VAL A 490 -23.14 24.69 -12.80
C VAL A 490 -24.19 24.61 -11.71
N ARG A 491 -25.46 24.78 -12.05
CA ARG A 491 -26.55 24.71 -11.08
C ARG A 491 -27.05 23.27 -10.90
N PRO A 492 -27.52 22.90 -9.69
CA PRO A 492 -27.97 21.54 -9.41
C PRO A 492 -29.30 21.20 -10.10
N ASP A 493 -30.04 22.21 -10.56
CA ASP A 493 -31.30 22.09 -11.31
C ASP A 493 -31.12 22.29 -12.83
N ASP A 494 -29.89 22.44 -13.32
CA ASP A 494 -29.61 22.61 -14.74
C ASP A 494 -29.80 21.29 -15.52
N PRO A 495 -30.30 21.33 -16.78
CA PRO A 495 -30.43 20.13 -17.62
C PRO A 495 -29.13 19.33 -17.82
N SER A 496 -27.95 19.95 -17.76
CA SER A 496 -26.66 19.22 -17.74
C SER A 496 -26.49 18.30 -16.51
N VAL A 497 -27.25 18.55 -15.45
CA VAL A 497 -27.25 17.80 -14.19
C VAL A 497 -28.46 16.87 -14.08
N ILE A 498 -29.66 17.35 -14.37
CA ILE A 498 -30.91 16.59 -14.20
C ILE A 498 -31.43 15.92 -15.48
N GLY A 499 -30.76 16.12 -16.62
CA GLY A 499 -31.22 15.63 -17.92
C GLY A 499 -32.57 16.24 -18.32
N ASP A 500 -33.33 15.51 -19.14
CA ASP A 500 -34.65 15.93 -19.63
C ASP A 500 -35.78 15.68 -18.60
N ARG A 501 -35.42 15.42 -17.34
CA ARG A 501 -36.36 15.00 -16.29
C ARG A 501 -36.92 16.19 -15.53
N THR A 502 -38.21 16.13 -15.22
CA THR A 502 -38.86 17.08 -14.29
C THR A 502 -38.58 16.75 -12.82
N THR A 503 -37.82 15.69 -12.54
CA THR A 503 -37.41 15.26 -11.20
C THR A 503 -35.90 15.19 -11.15
N ASN A 504 -35.31 15.22 -9.95
CA ASN A 504 -33.85 15.16 -9.78
C ASN A 504 -33.28 13.72 -9.88
N GLU A 505 -34.01 12.76 -10.47
CA GLU A 505 -33.60 11.35 -10.52
C GLU A 505 -32.32 11.09 -11.35
N CYS A 506 -31.95 12.03 -12.24
CA CYS A 506 -30.71 11.96 -13.01
C CYS A 506 -29.55 12.78 -12.44
N SER A 507 -29.80 13.61 -11.40
CA SER A 507 -28.71 14.31 -10.70
C SER A 507 -27.77 13.30 -10.05
N ILE A 508 -28.34 12.34 -9.31
CA ILE A 508 -27.63 11.28 -8.61
C ILE A 508 -28.50 10.03 -8.67
N PHE A 509 -27.93 8.96 -9.22
CA PHE A 509 -28.56 7.65 -9.33
C PHE A 509 -27.58 6.60 -8.82
N ILE A 510 -28.08 5.51 -8.25
CA ILE A 510 -27.21 4.41 -7.81
C ILE A 510 -26.86 3.50 -8.98
N ASP A 511 -25.63 3.00 -8.98
CA ASP A 511 -25.19 1.91 -9.83
C ASP A 511 -26.04 0.65 -9.47
N PRO A 512 -26.59 -0.08 -10.45
CA PRO A 512 -27.60 -1.11 -10.18
C PRO A 512 -27.13 -2.17 -9.18
N ILE A 513 -27.96 -2.50 -8.20
CA ILE A 513 -27.65 -3.49 -7.17
C ILE A 513 -28.30 -4.83 -7.55
N ASP A 514 -27.51 -5.92 -7.48
CA ASP A 514 -28.04 -7.25 -7.69
C ASP A 514 -29.04 -7.64 -6.60
N ASN A 515 -30.16 -8.26 -7.01
CA ASN A 515 -31.27 -8.68 -6.14
C ASN A 515 -32.05 -7.55 -5.44
N ASP A 516 -31.85 -6.28 -5.83
CA ASP A 516 -32.69 -5.17 -5.37
C ASP A 516 -34.06 -5.17 -6.07
N PRO A 517 -35.19 -5.00 -5.34
CA PRO A 517 -36.53 -4.91 -5.94
C PRO A 517 -36.69 -3.80 -6.99
N ASN A 518 -35.88 -2.74 -6.92
CA ASN A 518 -35.90 -1.59 -7.82
C ASN A 518 -34.84 -1.66 -8.93
N LYS A 519 -34.13 -2.80 -9.08
CA LYS A 519 -33.03 -2.97 -10.03
C LYS A 519 -33.36 -2.51 -11.46
N GLU A 520 -34.56 -2.78 -11.96
CA GLU A 520 -34.96 -2.36 -13.31
C GLU A 520 -35.04 -0.83 -13.45
N LYS A 521 -35.53 -0.13 -12.41
CA LYS A 521 -35.50 1.34 -12.39
C LYS A 521 -34.06 1.85 -12.32
N GLN A 522 -33.24 1.26 -11.45
CA GLN A 522 -31.82 1.65 -11.31
C GLN A 522 -31.08 1.50 -12.64
N LYS A 523 -31.28 0.39 -13.34
CA LYS A 523 -30.69 0.13 -14.65
C LYS A 523 -31.17 1.13 -15.70
N LEU A 524 -32.46 1.47 -15.70
CA LEU A 524 -32.98 2.49 -16.60
C LEU A 524 -32.32 3.85 -16.37
N LEU A 525 -32.12 4.25 -15.11
CA LEU A 525 -31.44 5.51 -14.77
C LEU A 525 -29.96 5.47 -15.15
N ASP A 526 -29.24 4.39 -14.83
CA ASP A 526 -27.83 4.22 -15.18
C ASP A 526 -27.57 4.26 -16.70
N GLU A 527 -28.53 3.78 -17.50
CA GLU A 527 -28.43 3.79 -18.97
C GLU A 527 -28.89 5.12 -19.59
N GLN A 528 -29.94 5.77 -19.06
CA GLN A 528 -30.56 6.95 -19.69
C GLN A 528 -30.01 8.28 -19.17
N CYS A 529 -29.78 8.42 -17.86
CA CYS A 529 -29.38 9.69 -17.28
C CYS A 529 -28.05 10.22 -17.84
N PRO A 530 -27.01 9.40 -18.07
CA PRO A 530 -25.80 9.88 -18.75
C PRO A 530 -26.07 10.47 -20.15
N LEU A 531 -26.93 9.80 -20.94
CA LEU A 531 -27.27 10.23 -22.30
C LEU A 531 -28.04 11.55 -22.29
N GLU A 532 -29.04 11.66 -21.41
CA GLU A 532 -29.87 12.87 -21.29
C GLU A 532 -29.03 14.08 -20.85
N ARG A 533 -28.09 13.87 -19.93
CA ARG A 533 -27.21 14.94 -19.45
C ARG A 533 -26.22 15.38 -20.52
N CYS A 534 -25.61 14.43 -21.23
CA CYS A 534 -24.69 14.73 -22.33
C CYS A 534 -25.39 15.33 -23.57
N ALA A 535 -26.71 15.21 -23.68
CA ALA A 535 -27.49 15.93 -24.69
C ALA A 535 -27.75 17.40 -24.33
N ASN A 536 -27.53 17.77 -23.06
CA ASN A 536 -27.82 19.09 -22.51
C ASN A 536 -26.53 19.78 -22.02
N THR A 537 -25.54 19.96 -22.90
CA THR A 537 -24.31 20.69 -22.55
C THR A 537 -24.63 22.12 -22.08
N LEU A 538 -24.13 22.48 -20.89
CA LEU A 538 -24.17 23.86 -20.40
C LEU A 538 -22.96 24.63 -20.94
N THR A 539 -23.20 25.84 -21.42
CA THR A 539 -22.15 26.77 -21.88
C THR A 539 -22.11 28.00 -20.97
N LEU A 540 -20.94 28.26 -20.41
CA LEU A 540 -20.59 29.41 -19.58
C LEU A 540 -19.77 30.40 -20.41
N SER A 541 -19.86 31.69 -20.10
CA SER A 541 -19.19 32.76 -20.83
C SER A 541 -18.53 33.73 -19.86
N ASN A 542 -17.44 34.37 -20.26
CA ASN A 542 -16.59 35.17 -19.36
C ASN A 542 -16.09 34.33 -18.17
N TYR A 543 -15.69 33.08 -18.44
CA TYR A 543 -15.13 32.18 -17.45
C TYR A 543 -13.62 32.22 -17.60
N PHE A 544 -12.91 32.70 -16.59
CA PHE A 544 -11.47 32.89 -16.61
C PHE A 544 -10.76 31.65 -16.06
N ASP A 545 -9.54 31.43 -16.55
CA ASP A 545 -8.60 30.39 -16.11
C ASP A 545 -7.22 30.83 -16.58
N ASP A 546 -6.26 30.94 -15.67
CA ASP A 546 -4.92 31.48 -15.95
C ASP A 546 -4.13 30.68 -16.98
N GLU A 547 -4.33 29.36 -17.03
CA GLU A 547 -3.64 28.48 -17.95
C GLU A 547 -4.30 28.44 -19.34
N TYR A 548 -5.62 28.34 -19.41
CA TYR A 548 -6.32 27.93 -20.63
C TYR A 548 -7.35 28.95 -21.14
N ASN A 549 -7.75 29.94 -20.34
CA ASN A 549 -8.68 30.98 -20.78
C ASN A 549 -8.43 32.33 -20.07
N PRO A 550 -7.22 32.91 -20.14
CA PRO A 550 -6.83 34.04 -19.29
C PRO A 550 -7.61 35.34 -19.57
N ASP A 551 -8.20 35.46 -20.76
CA ASP A 551 -9.06 36.62 -21.12
C ASP A 551 -10.56 36.33 -20.97
N GLY A 552 -10.95 35.12 -20.54
CA GLY A 552 -12.34 34.68 -20.48
C GLY A 552 -13.06 34.69 -21.84
N THR A 553 -12.30 34.69 -22.94
CA THR A 553 -12.79 34.92 -24.31
C THR A 553 -13.48 33.69 -24.88
N PHE A 554 -13.00 32.50 -24.55
CA PHE A 554 -13.55 31.24 -25.04
C PHE A 554 -14.70 30.78 -24.14
N PRO A 555 -15.77 30.19 -24.70
CA PRO A 555 -16.81 29.57 -23.90
C PRO A 555 -16.26 28.38 -23.11
N VAL A 556 -16.87 28.11 -21.96
CA VAL A 556 -16.52 26.98 -21.10
C VAL A 556 -17.73 26.06 -20.96
N ILE A 557 -17.55 24.75 -21.06
CA ILE A 557 -18.64 23.78 -21.15
C ILE A 557 -18.55 22.64 -20.14
N THR A 558 -19.71 22.08 -19.78
CA THR A 558 -19.76 20.77 -19.09
C THR A 558 -19.29 19.64 -20.01
N VAL A 559 -18.53 18.69 -19.47
CA VAL A 559 -17.82 17.68 -20.27
C VAL A 559 -18.49 16.31 -20.22
N CYS A 560 -18.47 15.61 -21.36
CA CYS A 560 -18.77 14.19 -21.44
C CYS A 560 -17.62 13.38 -22.02
N ASP A 561 -17.44 12.18 -21.49
CA ASP A 561 -16.39 11.22 -21.81
C ASP A 561 -16.99 9.80 -21.85
N GLY A 562 -16.17 8.75 -21.77
CA GLY A 562 -16.60 7.36 -21.82
C GLY A 562 -16.16 6.62 -23.08
N THR A 563 -15.09 7.07 -23.75
CA THR A 563 -14.51 6.31 -24.87
C THR A 563 -14.15 4.87 -24.43
N PRO A 564 -14.52 3.84 -25.21
CA PRO A 564 -14.12 2.46 -24.93
C PRO A 564 -12.60 2.24 -25.01
N THR A 565 -12.11 1.32 -24.20
CA THR A 565 -10.68 0.93 -24.16
C THR A 565 -10.26 0.22 -25.44
N THR A 566 -9.04 0.47 -25.92
CA THR A 566 -8.50 -0.17 -27.13
C THR A 566 -7.16 -0.85 -26.84
N GLU A 567 -7.13 -2.17 -26.88
CA GLU A 567 -5.95 -2.99 -26.55
C GLU A 567 -4.72 -2.67 -27.40
N ALA A 568 -4.91 -2.31 -28.68
CA ALA A 568 -3.81 -1.97 -29.58
C ALA A 568 -2.99 -0.75 -29.13
N GLU A 569 -3.55 0.11 -28.27
CA GLU A 569 -2.90 1.33 -27.76
C GLU A 569 -2.27 1.12 -26.36
N SER A 570 -2.20 -0.13 -25.88
CA SER A 570 -1.53 -0.47 -24.62
C SER A 570 -0.06 0.01 -24.61
N PRO A 571 0.44 0.62 -23.52
CA PRO A 571 -0.18 0.67 -22.19
C PRO A 571 -1.21 1.80 -21.97
N TRP A 572 -1.31 2.79 -22.85
CA TRP A 572 -2.29 3.87 -22.75
C TRP A 572 -3.62 3.53 -23.45
N ALA A 573 -4.13 2.32 -23.18
CA ALA A 573 -5.32 1.79 -23.86
C ALA A 573 -6.62 2.54 -23.52
N ASN A 574 -6.62 3.38 -22.49
CA ASN A 574 -7.71 4.29 -22.15
C ASN A 574 -7.55 5.65 -22.87
N ALA A 575 -7.41 5.60 -24.19
CA ALA A 575 -7.31 6.78 -25.02
C ALA A 575 -8.69 7.42 -25.28
N TRP A 576 -8.77 8.74 -25.14
CA TRP A 576 -9.92 9.52 -25.62
C TRP A 576 -9.94 9.55 -27.15
N LYS A 577 -11.14 9.52 -27.75
CA LYS A 577 -11.33 9.59 -29.20
C LYS A 577 -12.46 10.54 -29.53
N ALA A 578 -12.26 11.36 -30.57
CA ALA A 578 -13.30 12.26 -31.08
C ALA A 578 -14.52 11.48 -31.60
N GLU A 579 -14.28 10.36 -32.29
CA GLU A 579 -15.32 9.44 -32.74
C GLU A 579 -15.62 8.38 -31.66
N GLY A 580 -16.85 8.35 -31.17
CA GLY A 580 -17.28 7.41 -30.14
C GLY A 580 -18.50 7.92 -29.38
N PRO A 581 -19.02 7.14 -28.41
CA PRO A 581 -20.20 7.53 -27.68
C PRO A 581 -19.97 8.79 -26.84
N ASN A 582 -18.82 8.96 -26.17
CA ASN A 582 -18.49 10.11 -25.29
C ASN A 582 -19.72 10.66 -24.55
N GLN A 583 -20.47 9.73 -23.95
CA GLN A 583 -21.87 9.88 -23.55
C GLN A 583 -22.04 9.69 -22.03
N TYR A 584 -20.93 9.79 -21.31
CA TYR A 584 -20.90 9.65 -19.88
C TYR A 584 -20.37 10.93 -19.25
N PRO A 585 -21.14 11.61 -18.40
CA PRO A 585 -20.76 12.93 -17.94
C PRO A 585 -19.55 12.87 -17.02
N LEU A 586 -18.64 13.82 -17.20
CA LEU A 586 -17.55 14.17 -16.29
C LEU A 586 -17.91 15.51 -15.65
N GLU A 587 -19.11 15.59 -15.07
CA GLU A 587 -19.73 16.83 -14.56
C GLU A 587 -19.04 17.48 -13.34
N VAL A 588 -17.87 16.96 -12.97
CA VAL A 588 -16.99 17.50 -11.92
C VAL A 588 -15.85 18.35 -12.49
N ALA A 589 -15.75 18.42 -13.81
CA ALA A 589 -14.79 19.23 -14.54
C ALA A 589 -15.50 20.06 -15.63
N LEU A 590 -14.85 21.15 -16.04
CA LEU A 590 -15.25 21.97 -17.18
C LEU A 590 -14.16 21.92 -18.24
N ALA A 591 -14.53 22.09 -19.51
CA ALA A 591 -13.59 22.25 -20.61
C ALA A 591 -13.70 23.62 -21.26
N VAL A 592 -12.57 24.14 -21.76
CA VAL A 592 -12.57 25.34 -22.60
C VAL A 592 -12.90 24.93 -24.04
N ASP A 593 -14.05 25.37 -24.54
CA ASP A 593 -14.55 25.11 -25.90
C ASP A 593 -14.01 26.16 -26.86
N TYR A 594 -12.76 25.97 -27.30
CA TYR A 594 -12.04 26.95 -28.11
C TYR A 594 -12.77 27.28 -29.41
N ASN A 595 -13.43 26.30 -30.03
CA ASN A 595 -14.09 26.50 -31.32
C ASN A 595 -15.59 26.84 -31.22
N GLY A 596 -16.18 26.75 -30.02
CA GLY A 596 -17.55 27.14 -29.73
C GLY A 596 -18.61 26.18 -30.26
N ASN A 597 -18.29 24.89 -30.44
CA ASN A 597 -19.22 23.91 -30.99
C ASN A 597 -20.10 23.20 -29.95
N GLY A 598 -19.86 23.43 -28.65
CA GLY A 598 -20.60 22.83 -27.54
C GLY A 598 -20.21 21.38 -27.22
N VAL A 599 -19.07 20.90 -27.71
CA VAL A 599 -18.56 19.54 -27.52
C VAL A 599 -17.05 19.60 -27.28
N ARG A 600 -16.57 18.93 -26.24
CA ARG A 600 -15.15 18.89 -25.92
C ARG A 600 -14.35 18.16 -27.01
N ASP A 601 -13.43 18.86 -27.67
CA ASP A 601 -12.52 18.36 -28.69
C ASP A 601 -11.14 17.94 -28.14
N GLU A 602 -10.27 17.38 -29.00
CA GLU A 602 -9.01 16.73 -28.60
C GLU A 602 -8.08 17.66 -27.80
N MET A 603 -7.90 18.90 -28.26
CA MET A 603 -7.01 19.88 -27.63
C MET A 603 -7.74 20.91 -26.78
N GLU A 604 -9.00 20.63 -26.43
CA GLU A 604 -9.75 21.44 -25.49
C GLU A 604 -9.46 20.97 -24.05
N PRO A 605 -8.83 21.83 -23.24
CA PRO A 605 -8.30 21.48 -21.92
C PRO A 605 -9.40 21.41 -20.87
N LEU A 606 -9.10 20.71 -19.76
CA LEU A 606 -9.92 20.71 -18.56
C LEU A 606 -9.41 21.77 -17.56
N ILE A 607 -10.33 22.56 -17.02
CA ILE A 607 -10.06 23.57 -15.99
C ILE A 607 -9.78 22.91 -14.64
N ARG A 608 -8.80 23.45 -13.90
CA ARG A 608 -8.29 22.93 -12.63
C ARG A 608 -8.20 24.03 -11.57
N ALA A 609 -9.34 24.62 -11.20
CA ALA A 609 -9.43 25.75 -10.28
C ALA A 609 -9.56 25.29 -8.81
N GLY A 610 -8.61 24.46 -8.34
CA GLY A 610 -8.67 23.83 -7.02
C GLY A 610 -8.12 24.67 -5.87
N HIS A 611 -7.17 25.55 -6.17
CA HIS A 611 -6.47 26.41 -5.24
C HIS A 611 -5.91 27.63 -5.98
N GLU A 612 -5.57 28.69 -5.24
CA GLU A 612 -4.83 29.83 -5.81
C GLU A 612 -3.42 29.41 -6.28
N PRO A 613 -2.81 30.15 -7.22
CA PRO A 613 -1.43 29.93 -7.59
C PRO A 613 -0.49 30.18 -6.40
N TRP A 614 0.39 29.21 -6.11
CA TRP A 614 1.40 29.33 -5.06
C TRP A 614 2.75 28.76 -5.50
N ARG A 615 3.81 29.10 -4.76
CA ARG A 615 5.15 28.59 -4.98
C ARG A 615 5.49 27.65 -3.82
N ASP A 616 5.67 26.38 -4.18
CA ASP A 616 6.02 25.28 -3.28
C ASP A 616 7.50 25.30 -2.94
N THR A 617 7.90 26.36 -2.23
CA THR A 617 9.30 26.65 -1.84
C THR A 617 9.50 26.55 -0.33
N GLY A 618 8.52 26.01 0.40
CA GLY A 618 8.51 26.05 1.84
C GLY A 618 8.36 27.48 2.42
N PRO A 619 8.15 27.60 3.75
CA PRO A 619 7.87 28.88 4.40
C PRO A 619 8.99 29.93 4.33
N ASP A 620 10.18 29.57 3.84
CA ASP A 620 11.28 30.52 3.65
C ASP A 620 11.13 31.34 2.34
N GLY A 621 10.30 30.87 1.41
CA GLY A 621 9.94 31.54 0.17
C GLY A 621 11.03 31.53 -0.90
N VAL A 622 12.06 30.69 -0.79
CA VAL A 622 13.20 30.66 -1.69
C VAL A 622 13.35 29.27 -2.29
N ALA A 623 13.20 29.15 -3.61
CA ALA A 623 13.46 27.86 -4.27
C ALA A 623 14.94 27.45 -4.12
N SER A 624 15.22 26.16 -3.98
CA SER A 624 16.56 25.58 -3.81
C SER A 624 17.63 26.17 -4.74
N GLU A 625 17.33 26.39 -6.04
CA GLU A 625 18.28 26.95 -7.01
C GLU A 625 18.71 28.40 -6.73
N GLN A 626 17.95 29.11 -5.89
CA GLN A 626 18.16 30.51 -5.51
C GLN A 626 18.79 30.65 -4.13
N GLU A 627 18.97 29.55 -3.41
CA GLU A 627 19.48 29.57 -2.05
C GLU A 627 21.00 29.85 -1.96
N PRO A 628 21.44 30.57 -0.92
CA PRO A 628 22.86 30.74 -0.65
C PRO A 628 23.59 29.41 -0.42
N GLY A 629 24.41 29.00 -1.38
CA GLY A 629 25.19 27.77 -1.31
C GLY A 629 24.77 26.69 -2.30
N TYR A 630 23.75 26.95 -3.12
CA TYR A 630 23.35 26.08 -4.21
C TYR A 630 24.48 25.89 -5.22
N GLN A 631 24.77 24.62 -5.53
CA GLN A 631 25.72 24.19 -6.55
C GLN A 631 25.24 22.86 -7.12
N ALA A 632 24.76 22.87 -8.38
CA ALA A 632 24.32 21.67 -9.09
C ALA A 632 25.34 20.52 -9.00
N GLY A 633 24.88 19.32 -8.68
CA GLY A 633 25.71 18.12 -8.48
C GLY A 633 26.62 18.14 -7.24
N VAL A 634 26.59 19.18 -6.41
CA VAL A 634 27.43 19.31 -5.19
C VAL A 634 26.60 19.55 -3.93
N ASN A 635 25.66 20.49 -3.99
CA ASN A 635 24.72 20.87 -2.93
C ASN A 635 23.47 21.47 -3.61
N GLU A 636 22.48 20.62 -3.85
CA GLU A 636 21.26 20.99 -4.60
C GLU A 636 20.12 21.44 -3.69
N ASP A 637 20.24 21.21 -2.39
CA ASP A 637 19.30 21.57 -1.32
C ASP A 637 20.07 22.21 -0.13
N PRO A 638 20.53 23.47 -0.26
CA PRO A 638 21.26 24.15 0.81
C PRO A 638 20.49 24.34 2.13
N ALA A 639 19.18 24.61 2.09
CA ALA A 639 18.33 24.78 3.27
C ALA A 639 17.95 23.44 3.92
N GLY A 640 17.98 22.35 3.16
CA GLY A 640 17.73 20.99 3.66
C GLY A 640 16.26 20.61 3.74
N ASP A 641 15.37 21.38 3.10
CA ASP A 641 13.92 21.29 3.19
C ASP A 641 13.24 20.79 1.91
N ASP A 642 14.03 20.38 0.91
CA ASP A 642 13.52 19.80 -0.33
C ASP A 642 12.89 18.42 -0.07
N TYR A 643 11.60 18.25 -0.38
CA TYR A 643 10.82 17.07 -0.02
C TYR A 643 11.18 15.82 -0.86
N ASP A 644 11.25 14.66 -0.20
CA ASP A 644 11.27 13.34 -0.85
C ASP A 644 10.69 12.31 0.12
N ALA A 645 9.67 11.56 -0.30
CA ALA A 645 8.96 10.61 0.55
C ALA A 645 9.88 9.53 1.19
N GLN A 646 11.03 9.24 0.60
CA GLN A 646 12.02 8.30 1.14
C GLN A 646 13.17 9.00 1.85
N TYR A 647 13.73 10.06 1.25
CA TYR A 647 14.99 10.65 1.70
C TYR A 647 14.82 11.86 2.63
N ASN A 648 13.76 12.66 2.44
CA ASN A 648 13.47 13.83 3.26
C ASN A 648 11.94 14.00 3.47
N PRO A 649 11.27 13.08 4.16
CA PRO A 649 9.81 13.11 4.27
C PRO A 649 9.26 14.24 5.17
N THR A 650 10.15 15.03 5.77
CA THR A 650 9.88 16.25 6.55
C THR A 650 10.13 17.54 5.77
N GLY A 651 10.66 17.46 4.56
CA GLY A 651 10.84 18.62 3.68
C GLY A 651 9.50 19.29 3.37
N LEU A 652 9.56 20.60 3.12
CA LEU A 652 8.41 21.43 2.82
C LEU A 652 8.46 21.98 1.39
N GLU A 653 9.64 22.24 0.81
CA GLU A 653 9.75 22.59 -0.62
C GLU A 653 9.40 21.36 -1.49
N ASN A 654 8.60 21.57 -2.54
CA ASN A 654 8.12 20.53 -3.47
C ASN A 654 7.30 19.40 -2.81
N ASN A 655 6.59 19.68 -1.71
CA ASN A 655 5.78 18.66 -1.02
C ASN A 655 4.32 18.55 -1.53
N HIS A 656 3.96 19.44 -2.47
CA HIS A 656 2.65 19.59 -3.12
C HIS A 656 1.52 20.03 -2.17
N ARG A 657 1.86 20.69 -1.08
CA ARG A 657 0.93 21.20 -0.10
C ARG A 657 1.33 22.58 0.39
N TYR A 658 0.42 23.54 0.23
CA TYR A 658 0.64 24.86 0.81
C TYR A 658 0.81 24.81 2.33
N GLU A 659 1.89 25.44 2.79
CA GLU A 659 2.20 25.79 4.17
C GLU A 659 2.07 27.29 4.42
N SER A 660 1.59 27.63 5.63
CA SER A 660 1.52 29.02 6.07
C SER A 660 2.90 29.69 6.03
N GLY A 661 3.05 30.68 5.16
CA GLY A 661 4.29 31.43 4.97
C GLY A 661 4.80 31.37 3.52
N GLU A 662 4.34 30.40 2.76
CA GLU A 662 4.70 30.29 1.35
C GLU A 662 4.14 31.42 0.51
N PRO A 663 4.85 31.84 -0.56
CA PRO A 663 4.36 32.87 -1.45
C PRO A 663 3.21 32.35 -2.31
N PHE A 664 2.04 32.99 -2.23
CA PHE A 664 0.91 32.76 -3.12
C PHE A 664 0.45 34.06 -3.78
N ASP A 665 -0.23 33.93 -4.91
CA ASP A 665 -0.88 35.05 -5.60
C ASP A 665 -2.36 35.09 -5.18
N ASP A 666 -2.73 36.13 -4.44
CA ASP A 666 -4.10 36.40 -3.93
C ASP A 666 -4.99 36.95 -5.07
N VAL A 667 -5.19 36.10 -6.08
CA VAL A 667 -5.91 36.40 -7.33
C VAL A 667 -7.14 35.51 -7.52
N GLY A 668 -7.50 34.74 -6.49
CA GLY A 668 -8.62 33.81 -6.54
C GLY A 668 -8.31 32.49 -7.25
N LEU A 669 -9.28 31.58 -7.19
CA LEU A 669 -9.17 30.20 -7.66
C LEU A 669 -9.03 30.08 -9.18
N ASP A 670 -9.44 31.09 -9.95
CA ASP A 670 -9.24 31.10 -11.41
C ASP A 670 -7.82 31.53 -11.83
N GLY A 671 -7.00 32.01 -10.88
CA GLY A 671 -5.61 32.42 -11.11
C GLY A 671 -5.45 33.75 -11.85
N VAL A 672 -6.54 34.46 -12.17
CA VAL A 672 -6.51 35.67 -13.00
C VAL A 672 -6.90 36.91 -12.19
N PRO A 673 -6.05 37.95 -12.14
CA PRO A 673 -6.34 39.12 -11.32
C PRO A 673 -7.49 39.97 -11.89
N ASN A 674 -8.31 40.50 -10.98
CA ASN A 674 -9.45 41.39 -11.16
C ASN A 674 -10.63 40.76 -11.91
N THR A 675 -10.88 39.47 -11.73
CA THR A 675 -12.03 38.79 -12.32
C THR A 675 -13.29 38.97 -11.47
N PRO A 676 -14.49 38.89 -12.08
CA PRO A 676 -15.72 38.96 -11.30
C PRO A 676 -15.81 37.78 -10.31
N GLN A 677 -16.04 38.11 -9.04
CA GLN A 677 -16.26 37.15 -7.96
C GLN A 677 -17.68 36.57 -7.96
N GLN A 678 -17.84 35.33 -7.49
CA GLN A 678 -19.16 34.73 -7.27
C GLN A 678 -19.97 35.51 -6.22
N PRO A 679 -21.28 35.69 -6.41
CA PRO A 679 -22.17 36.10 -5.33
C PRO A 679 -22.13 35.09 -4.19
N ALA A 680 -22.39 35.54 -2.95
CA ALA A 680 -22.44 34.64 -1.78
C ALA A 680 -23.50 33.52 -1.88
N THR A 681 -24.47 33.65 -2.79
CA THR A 681 -25.49 32.64 -3.10
C THR A 681 -25.10 31.73 -4.27
N GLY A 682 -23.88 31.85 -4.79
CA GLY A 682 -23.45 31.25 -6.05
C GLY A 682 -23.94 32.02 -7.28
N TRP A 683 -23.47 31.54 -8.43
CA TRP A 683 -23.84 32.04 -9.74
C TRP A 683 -25.34 31.84 -10.00
N ALA A 684 -26.05 32.90 -10.40
CA ALA A 684 -27.47 32.85 -10.66
C ALA A 684 -27.88 33.52 -11.96
N ASN A 685 -27.15 34.53 -12.42
CA ASN A 685 -27.47 35.34 -13.58
C ASN A 685 -26.26 35.53 -14.50
N PRO A 686 -26.47 35.70 -15.82
CA PRO A 686 -25.42 36.15 -16.72
C PRO A 686 -24.79 37.46 -16.24
N GLY A 687 -23.47 37.46 -16.06
CA GLY A 687 -22.71 38.60 -15.52
C GLY A 687 -22.30 38.45 -14.05
N ASP A 688 -22.83 37.46 -13.33
CA ASP A 688 -22.22 36.99 -12.08
C ASP A 688 -20.86 36.36 -12.39
N GLY A 689 -19.92 36.50 -11.46
CA GLY A 689 -18.60 35.89 -11.54
C GLY A 689 -18.57 34.40 -11.24
N TYR A 690 -17.42 33.79 -11.50
CA TYR A 690 -17.12 32.38 -11.19
C TYR A 690 -15.98 32.24 -10.18
N ASP A 691 -15.26 33.30 -9.88
CA ASP A 691 -14.09 33.25 -9.03
C ASP A 691 -14.43 33.38 -7.53
N VAL A 692 -13.53 32.88 -6.69
CA VAL A 692 -13.61 32.93 -5.23
C VAL A 692 -12.20 33.15 -4.66
N GLY A 693 -12.09 34.05 -3.69
CA GLY A 693 -10.88 34.18 -2.86
C GLY A 693 -10.06 35.44 -3.13
N GLU A 694 -10.26 36.09 -4.27
CA GLU A 694 -9.42 37.23 -4.67
C GLU A 694 -9.41 38.38 -3.66
N GLY A 695 -8.19 38.78 -3.27
CA GLY A 695 -7.93 39.97 -2.46
C GLY A 695 -8.28 39.81 -0.99
N ASP A 696 -8.48 38.58 -0.50
CA ASP A 696 -8.87 38.30 0.88
C ASP A 696 -7.68 38.20 1.85
N GLY A 697 -6.46 38.18 1.30
CA GLY A 697 -5.19 38.11 2.02
C GLY A 697 -4.83 36.72 2.55
N LYS A 698 -5.47 35.65 2.07
CA LYS A 698 -5.24 34.26 2.49
C LYS A 698 -5.22 33.34 1.29
N PHE A 699 -4.39 32.29 1.40
CA PHE A 699 -4.41 31.21 0.43
C PHE A 699 -5.78 30.53 0.41
N THR A 700 -6.49 30.69 -0.70
CA THR A 700 -7.82 30.13 -0.92
C THR A 700 -7.72 28.77 -1.62
N VAL A 701 -8.52 27.82 -1.12
CA VAL A 701 -8.69 26.48 -1.71
C VAL A 701 -10.16 26.12 -1.74
N THR A 702 -10.55 25.25 -2.68
CA THR A 702 -11.90 24.71 -2.71
C THR A 702 -12.21 23.91 -1.44
N ARG A 703 -13.47 23.92 -1.00
CA ARG A 703 -13.93 23.09 0.12
C ARG A 703 -13.72 21.60 -0.12
N GLY A 704 -13.79 21.16 -1.39
CA GLY A 704 -13.57 19.79 -1.80
C GLY A 704 -12.13 19.35 -1.60
N LEU A 705 -11.18 20.17 -2.05
CA LEU A 705 -9.75 19.93 -1.86
C LEU A 705 -9.37 19.97 -0.38
N GLN A 706 -9.86 20.96 0.37
CA GLN A 706 -9.64 21.05 1.81
C GLN A 706 -10.15 19.79 2.53
N ARG A 707 -11.34 19.28 2.17
CA ARG A 707 -11.87 18.05 2.78
C ARG A 707 -11.03 16.82 2.41
N MET A 708 -10.53 16.70 1.18
CA MET A 708 -9.60 15.63 0.82
C MET A 708 -8.34 15.68 1.68
N TRP A 709 -7.80 16.87 1.89
CA TRP A 709 -6.65 17.10 2.77
C TRP A 709 -6.92 16.75 4.24
N ASP A 710 -8.10 17.09 4.77
CA ASP A 710 -8.50 16.76 6.14
C ASP A 710 -8.62 15.24 6.35
N PHE A 711 -8.96 14.51 5.29
CA PHE A 711 -9.06 13.05 5.27
C PHE A 711 -7.79 12.33 4.82
N ASP A 712 -6.72 13.05 4.44
CA ASP A 712 -5.43 12.46 4.09
C ASP A 712 -4.80 11.82 5.35
N PRO A 713 -4.51 10.50 5.33
CA PRO A 713 -3.83 9.84 6.43
C PRO A 713 -2.49 10.50 6.78
N SER A 714 -1.80 11.07 5.78
CA SER A 714 -0.53 11.79 5.98
C SER A 714 -0.74 13.08 6.77
N SER A 715 -1.85 13.80 6.57
CA SER A 715 -2.20 14.98 7.36
C SER A 715 -2.43 14.63 8.83
N VAL A 716 -3.06 13.49 9.11
CA VAL A 716 -3.25 13.01 10.49
C VAL A 716 -1.90 12.67 11.14
N ILE A 717 -1.03 11.95 10.42
CA ILE A 717 0.31 11.57 10.91
C ILE A 717 1.19 12.79 11.14
N ARG A 718 1.13 13.80 10.26
CA ARG A 718 1.86 15.06 10.38
C ARG A 718 1.20 16.06 11.33
N ARG A 719 0.03 15.73 11.89
CA ARG A 719 -0.77 16.59 12.79
C ARG A 719 -1.15 17.93 12.12
N GLN A 720 -1.37 17.88 10.80
CA GLN A 720 -1.94 18.97 10.02
C GLN A 720 -3.48 19.04 10.20
N THR A 721 -4.11 17.91 10.52
CA THR A 721 -5.54 17.84 10.90
C THR A 721 -5.68 17.85 12.43
N THR A 722 -6.56 18.70 12.98
CA THR A 722 -6.74 18.85 14.44
C THR A 722 -8.03 18.26 15.02
N ASP A 723 -8.95 17.80 14.18
CA ASP A 723 -10.30 17.36 14.55
C ASP A 723 -10.57 15.88 14.21
N ALA A 724 -9.51 15.07 14.10
CA ALA A 724 -9.65 13.62 13.95
C ALA A 724 -10.49 13.03 15.11
N PRO A 725 -11.50 12.19 14.83
CA PRO A 725 -12.37 11.60 15.86
C PRO A 725 -11.64 10.82 16.96
N GLY A 726 -10.51 10.17 16.62
CA GLY A 726 -9.65 9.48 17.58
C GLY A 726 -8.79 10.38 18.45
N GLY A 727 -8.88 11.70 18.29
CA GLY A 727 -8.06 12.70 18.97
C GLY A 727 -6.70 12.92 18.30
N ASP A 728 -5.83 13.66 18.97
CA ASP A 728 -4.48 13.97 18.49
C ASP A 728 -3.61 12.71 18.39
N LEU A 729 -2.88 12.54 17.29
CA LEU A 729 -1.94 11.45 17.07
C LEU A 729 -0.54 11.83 17.59
N ASP A 730 -0.46 11.98 18.91
CA ASP A 730 0.80 12.22 19.63
C ASP A 730 1.75 11.01 19.53
N ASP A 731 2.94 11.12 20.13
CA ASP A 731 3.96 10.07 20.02
C ASP A 731 3.55 8.77 20.75
N GLU A 732 2.72 8.84 21.80
CA GLU A 732 2.20 7.67 22.51
C GLU A 732 1.12 6.95 21.69
N ALA A 733 0.19 7.70 21.11
CA ALA A 733 -0.82 7.17 20.21
C ALA A 733 -0.20 6.58 18.94
N LEU A 734 0.79 7.25 18.34
CA LEU A 734 1.50 6.77 17.16
C LEU A 734 2.32 5.50 17.45
N ALA A 735 2.96 5.44 18.62
CA ALA A 735 3.67 4.26 19.11
C ALA A 735 2.77 3.01 19.22
N ARG A 736 1.47 3.19 19.46
CA ARG A 736 0.52 2.08 19.58
C ARG A 736 0.16 1.45 18.24
N ILE A 737 0.40 2.12 17.13
CA ILE A 737 -0.14 1.75 15.82
C ILE A 737 0.97 1.23 14.92
N ASP A 738 0.66 0.10 14.29
CA ASP A 738 1.48 -0.48 13.24
C ASP A 738 0.74 -0.40 11.90
N THR A 739 1.49 -0.14 10.83
CA THR A 739 0.94 0.08 9.49
C THR A 739 1.55 -0.88 8.48
N TRP A 740 0.71 -1.44 7.61
CA TRP A 740 1.15 -2.23 6.47
C TRP A 740 0.51 -1.69 5.19
N THR A 741 1.29 -1.29 4.21
CA THR A 741 0.74 -0.85 2.93
C THR A 741 1.41 -1.53 1.75
N ASP A 742 0.67 -1.69 0.66
CA ASP A 742 1.19 -2.21 -0.58
C ASP A 742 0.65 -1.51 -1.83
N GLY A 743 1.35 -1.69 -2.95
CA GLY A 743 0.92 -1.23 -4.26
C GLY A 743 1.67 -1.93 -5.40
N GLY A 744 0.97 -2.10 -6.52
CA GLY A 744 1.51 -2.73 -7.71
C GLY A 744 2.35 -1.78 -8.56
N THR A 745 3.47 -2.25 -9.10
CA THR A 745 4.36 -1.44 -9.97
C THR A 745 3.70 -1.02 -11.29
N ARG A 746 2.65 -1.73 -11.74
CA ARG A 746 1.88 -1.47 -12.98
C ARG A 746 0.43 -1.12 -12.67
N ASP A 747 0.19 -0.64 -11.46
CA ASP A 747 -1.12 -0.16 -11.05
C ASP A 747 -1.51 1.09 -11.86
N LEU A 748 -2.70 1.10 -12.46
CA LEU A 748 -3.17 2.21 -13.32
C LEU A 748 -3.32 3.56 -12.58
N PHE A 749 -3.35 3.54 -11.24
CA PHE A 749 -3.47 4.73 -10.40
C PHE A 749 -2.17 5.11 -9.69
N ASN A 750 -1.05 4.42 -9.99
CA ASN A 750 0.23 4.62 -9.30
C ASN A 750 0.13 4.48 -7.76
N PHE A 751 -0.76 3.63 -7.24
CA PHE A 751 -1.01 3.49 -5.81
C PHE A 751 0.20 3.04 -4.97
N HIS A 752 1.22 2.45 -5.59
CA HIS A 752 2.49 2.18 -4.92
C HIS A 752 3.27 3.46 -4.57
N LEU A 753 3.10 4.55 -5.32
CA LEU A 753 3.66 5.86 -4.98
C LEU A 753 2.88 6.47 -3.81
N GLY A 754 1.54 6.46 -3.86
CA GLY A 754 0.72 6.84 -2.71
C GLY A 754 1.11 6.08 -1.43
N ALA A 755 1.36 4.76 -1.53
CA ALA A 755 1.87 3.93 -0.44
C ALA A 755 3.26 4.35 0.06
N ARG A 756 4.16 4.77 -0.82
CA ARG A 756 5.47 5.34 -0.46
C ARG A 756 5.32 6.64 0.33
N HIS A 757 4.47 7.57 -0.10
CA HIS A 757 4.22 8.82 0.64
C HIS A 757 3.63 8.55 2.03
N PHE A 758 2.69 7.61 2.12
CA PHE A 758 2.13 7.18 3.40
C PHE A 758 3.21 6.61 4.34
N ALA A 759 4.07 5.72 3.84
CA ALA A 759 5.19 5.18 4.61
C ALA A 759 6.23 6.26 4.99
N GLY A 760 6.46 7.22 4.10
CA GLY A 760 7.28 8.41 4.34
C GLY A 760 6.75 9.26 5.49
N SER A 761 5.44 9.46 5.58
CA SER A 761 4.82 10.19 6.68
C SER A 761 5.07 9.51 8.04
N MET A 762 5.01 8.18 8.12
CA MET A 762 5.37 7.43 9.33
C MET A 762 6.85 7.63 9.70
N LYS A 763 7.74 7.61 8.70
CA LYS A 763 9.18 7.85 8.89
C LYS A 763 9.46 9.28 9.38
N SER A 764 8.71 10.28 8.89
CA SER A 764 8.82 11.69 9.32
C SER A 764 8.60 11.88 10.82
N ARG A 765 7.80 11.00 11.44
CA ARG A 765 7.52 10.96 12.88
C ARG A 765 8.39 9.95 13.64
N GLY A 766 9.51 9.52 13.06
CA GLY A 766 10.52 8.68 13.71
C GLY A 766 10.16 7.19 13.84
N ARG A 767 9.11 6.71 13.16
CA ARG A 767 8.77 5.28 13.15
C ARG A 767 9.76 4.50 12.28
N ASP A 768 10.08 3.29 12.71
CA ASP A 768 10.89 2.37 11.92
C ASP A 768 10.07 1.88 10.72
N THR A 769 10.62 2.11 9.52
CA THR A 769 9.96 1.87 8.23
C THR A 769 10.89 1.10 7.31
N THR A 770 10.41 0.00 6.72
CA THR A 770 11.16 -0.80 5.73
C THR A 770 10.38 -0.97 4.44
N PHE A 771 11.10 -0.94 3.32
CA PHE A 771 10.54 -1.19 1.98
C PHE A 771 10.92 -2.59 1.51
N TYR A 772 9.97 -3.26 0.87
CA TYR A 772 10.18 -4.55 0.20
C TYR A 772 9.68 -4.48 -1.24
N THR A 773 10.39 -5.10 -2.17
CA THR A 773 10.00 -5.10 -3.61
C THR A 773 9.45 -6.44 -4.10
N ASP A 774 9.48 -7.48 -3.26
CA ASP A 774 8.87 -8.78 -3.54
C ASP A 774 8.68 -9.58 -2.24
N PHE A 775 7.74 -10.53 -2.23
CA PHE A 775 7.47 -11.39 -1.07
C PHE A 775 8.67 -12.25 -0.66
N SER A 776 9.55 -12.61 -1.59
CA SER A 776 10.77 -13.37 -1.30
C SER A 776 11.85 -12.56 -0.58
N GLN A 777 11.72 -11.23 -0.52
CA GLN A 777 12.71 -10.32 0.07
C GLN A 777 12.50 -10.12 1.57
N PHE A 778 11.41 -10.67 2.12
CA PHE A 778 11.18 -10.58 3.56
C PHE A 778 12.24 -11.35 4.36
N PRO A 779 12.50 -10.95 5.61
CA PRO A 779 13.42 -11.64 6.49
C PRO A 779 13.08 -13.14 6.61
N GLY A 780 14.11 -13.99 6.61
CA GLY A 780 13.95 -15.45 6.73
C GLY A 780 13.59 -16.18 5.43
N PHE A 781 13.47 -15.48 4.30
CA PHE A 781 13.27 -16.08 2.97
C PHE A 781 14.50 -15.96 2.08
N ASN A 782 14.57 -16.82 1.08
CA ASN A 782 15.60 -16.78 0.05
C ASN A 782 15.03 -16.11 -1.21
N PRO A 783 15.56 -14.93 -1.60
CA PRO A 783 15.23 -14.25 -2.86
C PRO A 783 15.27 -15.13 -4.12
N ASP A 784 16.16 -16.13 -4.16
CA ASP A 784 16.33 -17.04 -5.29
C ASP A 784 15.25 -18.13 -5.35
N LYS A 785 14.41 -18.24 -4.31
CA LYS A 785 13.33 -19.23 -4.20
C LYS A 785 11.99 -18.57 -3.84
N PRO A 786 11.45 -17.71 -4.71
CA PRO A 786 10.24 -16.95 -4.41
C PRO A 786 9.00 -17.82 -4.19
N THR A 787 8.99 -19.05 -4.70
CA THR A 787 7.89 -20.02 -4.49
C THR A 787 7.85 -20.60 -3.08
N ASP A 788 8.91 -20.45 -2.28
CA ASP A 788 8.98 -20.96 -0.91
C ASP A 788 8.33 -20.00 0.11
N TYR A 789 7.85 -18.84 -0.35
CA TYR A 789 7.23 -17.83 0.50
C TYR A 789 6.00 -18.35 1.23
N THR A 790 5.98 -18.16 2.56
CA THR A 790 4.79 -18.41 3.38
C THR A 790 4.82 -17.54 4.64
N PRO A 791 3.82 -16.68 4.88
CA PRO A 791 3.85 -15.73 6.00
C PRO A 791 3.84 -16.42 7.38
N SER A 792 3.41 -17.68 7.48
CA SER A 792 3.47 -18.47 8.72
C SER A 792 4.90 -18.73 9.22
N ARG A 793 5.90 -18.66 8.33
CA ARG A 793 7.31 -18.88 8.69
C ARG A 793 8.10 -17.60 8.93
N MET A 794 7.48 -16.44 8.70
CA MET A 794 8.18 -15.17 8.79
C MET A 794 8.57 -14.88 10.25
N PRO A 795 9.82 -14.47 10.53
CA PRO A 795 10.19 -13.92 11.84
C PRO A 795 9.58 -12.52 11.98
N TRP A 796 8.33 -12.44 12.40
CA TRP A 796 7.58 -11.18 12.55
C TRP A 796 8.24 -10.20 13.52
N GLU A 797 9.08 -10.69 14.42
CA GLU A 797 9.94 -9.87 15.28
C GLU A 797 11.06 -9.13 14.53
N ASP A 798 11.41 -9.55 13.30
CA ASP A 798 12.37 -8.86 12.45
C ASP A 798 11.70 -7.90 11.45
N VAL A 799 10.36 -7.77 11.52
CA VAL A 799 9.57 -6.84 10.69
C VAL A 799 9.16 -5.62 11.55
N PRO A 800 9.45 -4.38 11.11
CA PRO A 800 9.17 -3.17 11.88
C PRO A 800 7.67 -2.85 11.96
N GLY A 801 7.33 -1.77 12.68
CA GLY A 801 5.96 -1.29 12.84
C GLY A 801 5.35 -0.63 11.59
N SER A 802 6.18 -0.15 10.64
CA SER A 802 5.71 0.42 9.37
C SER A 802 6.35 -0.31 8.19
N VAL A 803 5.51 -0.84 7.28
CA VAL A 803 5.96 -1.61 6.12
C VAL A 803 5.32 -1.08 4.85
N PHE A 804 6.15 -0.90 3.81
CA PHE A 804 5.70 -0.70 2.44
C PHE A 804 6.17 -1.86 1.55
N LEU A 805 5.23 -2.58 0.95
CA LEU A 805 5.49 -3.62 -0.05
C LEU A 805 5.12 -3.12 -1.45
N ARG A 806 6.11 -2.90 -2.30
CA ARG A 806 5.91 -2.70 -3.73
C ARG A 806 5.90 -4.08 -4.39
N TYR A 807 4.77 -4.54 -4.94
CA TYR A 807 4.70 -5.86 -5.57
C TYR A 807 4.68 -5.76 -7.10
N GLY A 808 5.22 -6.78 -7.76
CA GLY A 808 5.35 -6.80 -9.21
C GLY A 808 6.82 -6.86 -9.63
N MET A 809 7.11 -7.72 -10.60
CA MET A 809 8.43 -7.83 -11.20
C MET A 809 8.71 -6.55 -11.98
N ILE A 810 9.79 -5.85 -11.67
CA ILE A 810 10.22 -4.67 -12.43
C ILE A 810 10.37 -5.03 -13.92
N ASP A 811 11.07 -6.14 -14.19
CA ASP A 811 11.34 -6.69 -15.53
C ASP A 811 10.63 -8.04 -15.73
N PRO A 812 9.32 -8.07 -16.07
CA PRO A 812 8.53 -9.28 -16.07
C PRO A 812 8.89 -10.19 -17.25
N THR A 813 8.79 -11.50 -17.02
CA THR A 813 8.73 -12.46 -18.14
C THR A 813 7.42 -12.29 -18.90
N ALA A 814 7.36 -12.73 -20.16
CA ALA A 814 6.12 -12.72 -20.93
C ALA A 814 4.96 -13.41 -20.19
N ASN A 815 5.19 -14.56 -19.56
CA ASN A 815 4.15 -15.24 -18.79
C ASN A 815 3.74 -14.46 -17.53
N ALA A 816 4.67 -13.83 -16.81
CA ALA A 816 4.32 -13.00 -15.64
C ALA A 816 3.45 -11.81 -16.06
N PHE A 817 3.84 -11.15 -17.16
CA PHE A 817 3.08 -10.07 -17.77
C PHE A 817 1.66 -10.50 -18.18
N GLU A 818 1.52 -11.61 -18.92
CA GLU A 818 0.21 -12.10 -19.38
C GLU A 818 -0.76 -12.44 -18.23
N ASN A 819 -0.21 -12.78 -17.06
CA ASN A 819 -0.98 -13.09 -15.86
C ASN A 819 -1.27 -11.87 -14.97
N GLY A 820 -0.90 -10.66 -15.41
CA GLY A 820 -1.23 -9.40 -14.73
C GLY A 820 -0.31 -9.05 -13.56
N ASN A 821 0.95 -9.49 -13.62
CA ASN A 821 1.92 -9.24 -12.56
C ASN A 821 2.15 -7.74 -12.30
N GLY A 822 1.97 -7.33 -11.04
CA GLY A 822 2.17 -5.94 -10.62
C GLY A 822 1.04 -4.98 -11.00
N GLN A 823 -0.03 -5.44 -11.66
CA GLN A 823 -1.22 -4.62 -11.91
C GLN A 823 -2.00 -4.35 -10.61
N HIS A 824 -3.07 -3.55 -10.70
CA HIS A 824 -3.87 -3.02 -9.58
C HIS A 824 -4.20 -4.02 -8.46
N VAL A 825 -4.53 -5.26 -8.83
CA VAL A 825 -4.81 -6.34 -7.89
C VAL A 825 -3.68 -7.39 -7.89
N GLY A 826 -3.08 -7.64 -9.05
CA GLY A 826 -1.96 -8.57 -9.25
C GLY A 826 -2.41 -9.96 -9.74
N THR A 827 -1.45 -10.89 -9.83
CA THR A 827 -1.72 -12.31 -10.14
C THR A 827 -2.53 -12.99 -9.02
N VAL A 828 -3.06 -14.18 -9.26
CA VAL A 828 -3.75 -15.00 -8.23
C VAL A 828 -2.88 -15.19 -6.98
N ASP A 829 -1.58 -15.48 -7.17
CA ASP A 829 -0.64 -15.65 -6.07
C ASP A 829 -0.39 -14.33 -5.33
N GLN A 830 -0.24 -13.23 -6.05
CA GLN A 830 -0.08 -11.90 -5.43
C GLN A 830 -1.30 -11.55 -4.57
N ILE A 831 -2.53 -11.76 -5.05
CA ILE A 831 -3.74 -11.51 -4.26
C ILE A 831 -3.74 -12.32 -2.96
N ALA A 832 -3.44 -13.62 -3.07
CA ALA A 832 -3.41 -14.52 -1.92
C ALA A 832 -2.33 -14.08 -0.91
N TRP A 833 -1.10 -13.83 -1.37
CA TRP A 833 -0.01 -13.42 -0.50
C TRP A 833 -0.21 -12.05 0.11
N ARG A 834 -0.73 -11.05 -0.61
CA ARG A 834 -1.04 -9.72 -0.05
C ARG A 834 -1.99 -9.82 1.14
N LEU A 835 -3.12 -10.50 0.96
CA LEU A 835 -4.11 -10.69 2.02
C LEU A 835 -3.56 -11.53 3.17
N GLN A 836 -2.93 -12.68 2.85
CA GLN A 836 -2.40 -13.58 3.87
C GLN A 836 -1.34 -12.87 4.71
N THR A 837 -0.40 -12.16 4.09
CA THR A 837 0.67 -11.45 4.79
C THR A 837 0.12 -10.36 5.70
N ALA A 838 -0.84 -9.57 5.22
CA ALA A 838 -1.49 -8.55 6.05
C ALA A 838 -2.18 -9.15 7.28
N LEU A 839 -2.89 -10.28 7.13
CA LEU A 839 -3.56 -10.97 8.24
C LEU A 839 -2.56 -11.54 9.26
N TYR A 840 -1.46 -12.13 8.80
CA TYR A 840 -0.41 -12.62 9.72
C TYR A 840 0.35 -11.46 10.39
N TYR A 841 0.56 -10.34 9.69
CA TYR A 841 1.11 -9.13 10.28
C TYR A 841 0.22 -8.63 11.41
N ILE A 842 -1.08 -8.47 11.15
CA ILE A 842 -2.10 -8.14 12.16
C ILE A 842 -2.03 -9.12 13.33
N GLY A 843 -2.12 -10.42 13.05
CA GLY A 843 -2.13 -11.46 14.09
C GLY A 843 -0.86 -11.49 14.93
N SER A 844 0.30 -11.14 14.36
CA SER A 844 1.58 -11.09 15.09
C SER A 844 1.62 -10.05 16.20
N ARG A 845 0.69 -9.07 16.20
CA ARG A 845 0.59 -8.01 17.21
C ARG A 845 -0.32 -8.40 18.40
N TRP A 846 -1.01 -9.55 18.32
CA TRP A 846 -1.86 -10.06 19.39
C TRP A 846 -1.20 -11.20 20.17
N PRO A 847 -0.95 -11.00 21.48
CA PRO A 847 -0.10 -11.89 22.27
C PRO A 847 -0.81 -13.17 22.73
N GLU A 848 -2.14 -13.26 22.64
CA GLU A 848 -2.93 -14.35 23.22
C GLU A 848 -2.55 -15.71 22.58
N PRO A 849 -1.83 -16.60 23.30
CA PRO A 849 -1.40 -17.87 22.74
C PRO A 849 -2.58 -18.79 22.44
N GLU A 850 -3.65 -18.70 23.23
CA GLU A 850 -4.85 -19.52 23.07
C GLU A 850 -5.47 -19.32 21.68
N LEU A 851 -5.42 -18.10 21.12
CA LEU A 851 -5.89 -17.78 19.76
C LEU A 851 -5.25 -18.62 18.67
N ARG A 852 -4.11 -19.24 18.96
CA ARG A 852 -3.36 -20.10 18.04
C ARG A 852 -3.50 -21.58 18.34
N HIS A 853 -4.34 -22.00 19.30
CA HIS A 853 -4.59 -23.43 19.56
C HIS A 853 -5.36 -24.09 18.41
N LEU A 854 -5.12 -25.38 18.15
CA LEU A 854 -5.98 -26.19 17.28
C LEU A 854 -7.29 -26.51 18.02
N VAL A 855 -8.44 -26.37 17.35
CA VAL A 855 -9.76 -26.58 17.98
C VAL A 855 -10.67 -27.48 17.14
N ALA A 856 -11.63 -28.11 17.81
CA ALA A 856 -12.69 -28.89 17.18
C ALA A 856 -13.61 -28.02 16.31
N LEU A 857 -14.19 -28.63 15.27
CA LEU A 857 -15.11 -27.91 14.39
C LEU A 857 -16.43 -27.69 15.10
N SER A 858 -17.05 -26.54 14.89
CA SER A 858 -18.31 -26.20 15.56
C SER A 858 -19.43 -27.21 15.31
N GLN A 859 -19.39 -27.95 14.18
CA GLN A 859 -20.36 -29.01 13.86
C GLN A 859 -20.21 -30.27 14.72
N ASP A 860 -19.07 -30.50 15.36
CA ASP A 860 -18.81 -31.71 16.16
C ASP A 860 -19.64 -31.71 17.46
N LYS A 861 -19.79 -30.53 18.07
CA LYS A 861 -20.62 -30.29 19.26
C LYS A 861 -21.18 -28.86 19.23
N PRO A 862 -22.20 -28.59 18.42
CA PRO A 862 -22.73 -27.24 18.23
C PRO A 862 -23.39 -26.71 19.51
N ASN A 863 -23.14 -25.45 19.83
CA ASN A 863 -23.85 -24.75 20.90
C ASN A 863 -25.32 -24.53 20.47
N PRO A 864 -26.32 -25.10 21.17
CA PRO A 864 -27.72 -25.01 20.78
C PRO A 864 -28.34 -23.60 20.93
N GLU A 865 -27.66 -22.69 21.62
CA GLU A 865 -28.12 -21.30 21.82
C GLU A 865 -27.75 -20.38 20.65
N LEU A 866 -26.85 -20.82 19.75
CA LEU A 866 -26.41 -20.01 18.62
C LEU A 866 -27.23 -20.30 17.36
N PRO A 867 -27.48 -19.29 16.52
CA PRO A 867 -28.13 -19.49 15.23
C PRO A 867 -27.21 -20.28 14.29
N ILE A 868 -27.80 -21.01 13.34
CA ILE A 868 -27.08 -21.92 12.44
C ILE A 868 -25.93 -21.25 11.68
N CYS A 869 -26.10 -19.99 11.26
CA CYS A 869 -25.05 -19.27 10.54
C CYS A 869 -23.79 -19.05 11.40
N GLN A 870 -23.95 -18.91 12.72
CA GLN A 870 -22.81 -18.78 13.65
C GLN A 870 -22.12 -20.12 13.91
N ILE A 871 -22.87 -21.24 13.82
CA ILE A 871 -22.29 -22.59 13.83
C ILE A 871 -21.52 -22.86 12.54
N ASP A 872 -22.05 -22.42 11.41
CA ASP A 872 -21.41 -22.56 10.09
C ASP A 872 -20.22 -21.59 9.91
N GLY A 873 -20.10 -20.58 10.78
CA GLY A 873 -18.97 -19.64 10.82
C GLY A 873 -19.11 -18.43 9.92
N SER A 874 -20.28 -18.19 9.32
CA SER A 874 -20.52 -17.04 8.44
C SER A 874 -21.98 -16.59 8.50
N CYS A 875 -22.21 -15.33 8.87
CA CYS A 875 -23.54 -14.69 8.85
C CYS A 875 -23.54 -13.47 7.93
N THR A 876 -24.67 -13.21 7.27
CA THR A 876 -24.92 -11.93 6.59
C THR A 876 -26.25 -11.41 7.10
N GLU A 877 -26.23 -10.21 7.65
CA GLU A 877 -27.36 -9.60 8.34
C GLU A 877 -27.52 -8.14 7.90
N VAL A 878 -28.72 -7.58 8.06
CA VAL A 878 -28.95 -6.16 7.82
C VAL A 878 -28.82 -5.42 9.15
N PHE A 879 -27.90 -4.46 9.20
CA PHE A 879 -27.72 -3.56 10.33
C PHE A 879 -28.34 -2.19 10.03
N THR A 880 -29.02 -1.61 11.00
CA THR A 880 -29.57 -0.25 10.93
C THR A 880 -28.93 0.59 12.03
N ASP A 881 -28.27 1.68 11.64
CA ASP A 881 -27.60 2.56 12.60
C ASP A 881 -28.59 3.45 13.38
N SER A 882 -28.05 4.23 14.31
CA SER A 882 -28.83 5.16 15.14
C SER A 882 -29.56 6.25 14.35
N ARG A 883 -29.25 6.42 13.06
CA ARG A 883 -29.83 7.43 12.15
C ARG A 883 -30.84 6.84 11.19
N GLY A 884 -31.05 5.51 11.23
CA GLY A 884 -32.02 4.81 10.42
C GLY A 884 -31.52 4.34 9.06
N ARG A 885 -30.20 4.40 8.78
CA ARG A 885 -29.63 3.85 7.54
C ARG A 885 -29.41 2.35 7.70
N SER A 886 -30.08 1.57 6.85
CA SER A 886 -29.93 0.11 6.82
C SER A 886 -28.96 -0.33 5.71
N GLY A 887 -28.09 -1.29 6.02
CA GLY A 887 -27.22 -1.95 5.05
C GLY A 887 -26.78 -3.34 5.54
N PRO A 888 -26.44 -4.27 4.63
CA PRO A 888 -25.91 -5.55 5.02
C PRO A 888 -24.54 -5.40 5.69
N TYR A 889 -24.16 -6.35 6.52
CA TYR A 889 -22.78 -6.63 6.85
C TYR A 889 -22.60 -8.15 6.83
N THR A 890 -21.40 -8.59 6.45
CA THR A 890 -21.04 -10.01 6.55
C THR A 890 -20.06 -10.17 7.68
N ILE A 891 -20.17 -11.27 8.44
CA ILE A 891 -19.27 -11.58 9.55
C ILE A 891 -18.83 -13.04 9.49
N ASN A 892 -17.53 -13.26 9.56
CA ASN A 892 -16.95 -14.58 9.74
C ASN A 892 -16.57 -14.78 11.19
N LEU A 893 -16.86 -15.98 11.67
CA LEU A 893 -16.49 -16.41 12.99
C LEU A 893 -15.38 -17.46 12.88
N PRO A 894 -14.35 -17.37 13.72
CA PRO A 894 -13.20 -18.25 13.62
C PRO A 894 -13.59 -19.70 13.89
N PRO A 895 -12.80 -20.67 13.41
CA PRO A 895 -13.00 -22.09 13.72
C PRO A 895 -13.17 -22.32 15.23
N GLY A 896 -14.17 -23.14 15.59
CA GLY A 896 -14.51 -23.44 16.98
C GLY A 896 -15.43 -22.41 17.65
N TYR A 897 -15.74 -21.25 17.04
CA TYR A 897 -16.61 -20.24 17.65
C TYR A 897 -17.96 -20.84 18.09
N GLY A 898 -18.63 -21.58 17.21
CA GLY A 898 -19.93 -22.20 17.52
C GLY A 898 -19.88 -23.48 18.36
N HIS A 899 -18.69 -23.93 18.78
CA HIS A 899 -18.55 -25.18 19.54
C HIS A 899 -18.92 -24.96 21.01
N GLU A 900 -19.74 -25.85 21.59
CA GLU A 900 -20.23 -25.75 22.97
C GLU A 900 -19.08 -25.61 23.99
N ASP A 901 -18.00 -26.35 23.80
CA ASP A 901 -16.86 -26.33 24.72
C ASP A 901 -16.00 -25.07 24.61
N GLN A 902 -16.21 -24.24 23.57
CA GLN A 902 -15.47 -22.99 23.34
C GLN A 902 -16.33 -21.76 23.62
N LYS A 903 -17.52 -21.90 24.23
CA LYS A 903 -18.53 -20.83 24.38
C LYS A 903 -18.10 -19.60 25.21
N ASP A 904 -17.09 -19.75 26.06
CA ASP A 904 -16.59 -18.63 26.89
C ASP A 904 -15.46 -17.83 26.21
N ARG A 905 -14.94 -18.34 25.09
CA ARG A 905 -13.81 -17.73 24.39
C ARG A 905 -14.20 -16.45 23.65
N ARG A 906 -13.30 -15.46 23.72
CA ARG A 906 -13.42 -14.18 23.02
C ARG A 906 -12.33 -14.02 21.97
N TYR A 907 -12.58 -13.20 20.97
CA TYR A 907 -11.73 -13.08 19.78
C TYR A 907 -11.46 -11.62 19.40
N PRO A 908 -10.28 -11.31 18.83
CA PRO A 908 -10.03 -10.02 18.22
C PRO A 908 -10.87 -9.85 16.94
N VAL A 909 -10.99 -8.61 16.46
CA VAL A 909 -11.84 -8.26 15.30
C VAL A 909 -11.01 -7.61 14.19
N ILE A 910 -11.12 -8.12 12.98
CA ILE A 910 -10.54 -7.52 11.77
C ILE A 910 -11.69 -6.99 10.91
N TYR A 911 -11.69 -5.69 10.63
CA TYR A 911 -12.60 -5.09 9.67
C TYR A 911 -11.95 -5.13 8.28
N LEU A 912 -12.62 -5.77 7.32
CA LEU A 912 -12.13 -5.98 5.96
C LEU A 912 -13.03 -5.27 4.94
N LEU A 913 -12.47 -4.26 4.28
CA LEU A 913 -13.20 -3.37 3.39
C LEU A 913 -13.10 -3.81 1.92
N HIS A 914 -14.24 -3.85 1.23
CA HIS A 914 -14.32 -4.32 -0.16
C HIS A 914 -13.91 -3.28 -1.19
N GLY A 915 -13.65 -3.75 -2.41
CA GLY A 915 -13.28 -2.91 -3.55
C GLY A 915 -14.47 -2.15 -4.14
N TYR A 916 -14.17 -1.27 -5.10
CA TYR A 916 -15.15 -0.39 -5.72
C TYR A 916 -16.26 -1.17 -6.45
N GLY A 917 -17.52 -0.85 -6.15
CA GLY A 917 -18.70 -1.50 -6.75
C GLY A 917 -19.01 -2.92 -6.26
N MET A 918 -18.30 -3.43 -5.26
CA MET A 918 -18.60 -4.71 -4.59
C MET A 918 -19.59 -4.53 -3.43
N THR A 919 -20.04 -5.65 -2.87
CA THR A 919 -20.77 -5.71 -1.59
C THR A 919 -19.98 -6.55 -0.56
N PRO A 920 -20.35 -6.52 0.74
CA PRO A 920 -19.72 -7.37 1.76
C PRO A 920 -19.67 -8.86 1.39
N GLU A 921 -20.73 -9.37 0.75
CA GLU A 921 -20.89 -10.78 0.41
C GLU A 921 -19.92 -11.25 -0.69
N ASP A 922 -19.47 -10.34 -1.56
CA ASP A 922 -18.53 -10.66 -2.65
C ASP A 922 -17.17 -11.13 -2.13
N LEU A 923 -16.82 -10.77 -0.89
CA LEU A 923 -15.60 -11.25 -0.21
C LEU A 923 -15.81 -12.58 0.53
N GLY A 924 -17.02 -13.14 0.52
CA GLY A 924 -17.40 -14.35 1.25
C GLY A 924 -16.69 -15.64 0.80
N ALA A 925 -15.94 -15.64 -0.29
CA ALA A 925 -15.09 -16.78 -0.64
C ALA A 925 -13.74 -16.78 0.10
N ALA A 926 -13.27 -15.61 0.57
CA ALA A 926 -12.06 -15.52 1.38
C ALA A 926 -12.19 -16.31 2.70
N ILE A 927 -13.44 -16.48 3.18
CA ILE A 927 -13.82 -17.19 4.42
C ILE A 927 -13.19 -18.58 4.51
N ILE A 928 -13.28 -19.38 3.45
CA ILE A 928 -12.80 -20.77 3.45
C ILE A 928 -11.29 -20.82 3.66
N PHE A 929 -10.55 -19.89 3.05
CA PHE A 929 -9.09 -19.85 3.14
C PHE A 929 -8.61 -19.37 4.50
N VAL A 930 -9.24 -18.30 5.03
CA VAL A 930 -8.84 -17.74 6.32
C VAL A 930 -9.10 -18.71 7.46
N SER A 931 -10.25 -19.40 7.45
CA SER A 931 -10.56 -20.45 8.43
C SER A 931 -9.53 -21.58 8.43
N ASN A 932 -9.06 -21.99 7.24
CA ASN A 932 -7.99 -22.99 7.14
C ASN A 932 -6.69 -22.49 7.76
N TRP A 933 -6.28 -21.24 7.52
CA TRP A 933 -5.06 -20.68 8.12
C TRP A 933 -5.13 -20.58 9.66
N MET A 934 -6.33 -20.36 10.21
CA MET A 934 -6.55 -20.27 11.67
C MET A 934 -6.62 -21.63 12.38
N ASN A 935 -6.79 -22.74 11.65
CA ASN A 935 -7.01 -24.08 12.23
C ASN A 935 -6.32 -25.22 11.47
N ASN A 936 -5.26 -24.91 10.73
CA ASN A 936 -4.43 -25.92 10.07
C ASN A 936 -3.62 -26.70 11.11
N GLY A 937 -3.85 -28.02 11.18
CA GLY A 937 -3.14 -28.92 12.09
C GLY A 937 -1.70 -29.21 11.69
N ALA A 938 -1.27 -28.82 10.48
CA ALA A 938 0.14 -28.93 10.05
C ALA A 938 1.01 -27.79 10.59
N ASP A 939 0.42 -26.64 10.91
CA ASP A 939 1.11 -25.52 11.56
C ASP A 939 1.13 -25.76 13.08
N SER A 940 2.02 -25.09 13.80
CA SER A 940 2.08 -25.16 15.27
C SER A 940 1.53 -23.89 15.92
N ILE A 941 1.35 -23.87 17.25
CA ILE A 941 0.96 -22.65 17.98
C ILE A 941 1.90 -21.46 17.70
N SER A 942 3.16 -21.70 17.32
CA SER A 942 4.14 -20.65 17.00
C SER A 942 3.98 -20.07 15.59
N THR A 943 3.28 -20.77 14.68
CA THR A 943 3.18 -20.38 13.26
C THR A 943 1.75 -20.25 12.74
N ARG A 944 0.76 -20.74 13.48
CA ARG A 944 -0.66 -20.68 13.11
C ARG A 944 -1.20 -19.25 13.20
N LEU A 945 -2.03 -18.85 12.23
CA LEU A 945 -2.72 -17.55 12.28
C LEU A 945 -3.65 -17.50 13.50
N PRO A 946 -3.63 -16.42 14.31
CA PRO A 946 -4.58 -16.26 15.40
C PRO A 946 -6.02 -16.27 14.92
N LYS A 947 -6.87 -16.98 15.64
CA LYS A 947 -8.33 -16.95 15.45
C LYS A 947 -8.85 -15.54 15.68
N ALA A 948 -9.57 -15.00 14.72
CA ALA A 948 -10.18 -13.67 14.76
C ALA A 948 -11.56 -13.67 14.12
N ILE A 949 -12.43 -12.78 14.59
CA ILE A 949 -13.68 -12.41 13.91
C ILE A 949 -13.31 -11.49 12.75
N ILE A 950 -13.92 -11.69 11.57
CA ILE A 950 -13.73 -10.80 10.42
C ILE A 950 -15.06 -10.18 10.03
N VAL A 951 -15.13 -8.85 10.02
CA VAL A 951 -16.33 -8.08 9.70
C VAL A 951 -16.14 -7.38 8.37
N TYR A 952 -17.03 -7.64 7.42
CA TYR A 952 -17.06 -6.99 6.11
C TYR A 952 -18.08 -5.85 6.15
N VAL A 953 -17.57 -4.63 5.98
CA VAL A 953 -18.33 -3.39 6.08
C VAL A 953 -18.93 -3.04 4.72
N ASP A 954 -20.15 -2.50 4.72
CA ASP A 954 -20.86 -2.12 3.49
C ASP A 954 -20.46 -0.73 3.00
N GLY A 955 -19.62 -0.71 1.97
CA GLY A 955 -19.20 0.47 1.23
C GLY A 955 -20.04 0.75 -0.02
N ARG A 956 -21.14 -0.01 -0.24
CA ARG A 956 -22.01 0.12 -1.40
C ARG A 956 -23.02 1.25 -1.21
N CYS A 957 -23.16 2.10 -2.24
CA CYS A 957 -24.20 3.14 -2.28
C CYS A 957 -25.60 2.55 -2.34
N ARG A 958 -26.55 3.16 -1.62
CA ARG A 958 -27.95 2.72 -1.56
C ARG A 958 -28.92 3.87 -1.77
N VAL A 959 -30.20 3.53 -1.90
CA VAL A 959 -31.29 4.51 -1.89
C VAL A 959 -31.78 4.67 -0.47
N ALA A 960 -31.73 5.89 0.04
CA ALA A 960 -32.21 6.23 1.37
C ALA A 960 -33.74 6.09 1.47
N ALA A 961 -34.29 6.08 2.69
CA ALA A 961 -35.72 5.91 2.94
C ALA A 961 -36.61 6.98 2.27
N ASN A 962 -36.04 8.15 1.96
CA ASN A 962 -36.72 9.23 1.22
C ASN A 962 -36.76 9.01 -0.31
N GLY A 963 -36.22 7.89 -0.81
CA GLY A 963 -36.18 7.53 -2.22
C GLY A 963 -35.03 8.15 -3.02
N GLN A 964 -34.10 8.87 -2.37
CA GLN A 964 -32.94 9.49 -3.02
C GLN A 964 -31.70 8.61 -2.92
N ALA A 965 -30.84 8.67 -3.94
CA ALA A 965 -29.54 8.01 -3.93
C ALA A 965 -28.58 8.72 -2.96
N GLU A 966 -27.90 7.94 -2.11
CA GLU A 966 -26.91 8.47 -1.16
C GLU A 966 -25.60 8.85 -1.87
N CYS A 967 -25.20 8.06 -2.87
CA CYS A 967 -24.06 8.24 -3.78
C CYS A 967 -24.30 7.37 -5.03
N ILE A 968 -23.32 7.22 -5.94
CA ILE A 968 -23.54 6.45 -7.17
C ILE A 968 -23.06 5.01 -7.01
N ARG A 969 -21.77 4.76 -6.83
CA ARG A 969 -21.22 3.38 -6.84
C ARG A 969 -20.45 3.01 -5.57
N GLY A 970 -19.65 3.90 -5.01
CA GLY A 970 -18.89 3.68 -3.78
C GLY A 970 -18.78 4.94 -2.91
N ASN A 971 -18.66 4.75 -1.60
CA ASN A 971 -18.62 5.83 -0.60
C ASN A 971 -17.25 5.98 0.10
N PHE A 972 -16.27 5.13 -0.24
CA PHE A 972 -14.93 5.09 0.36
C PHE A 972 -14.90 5.05 1.90
N PHE A 973 -15.96 4.53 2.53
CA PHE A 973 -16.10 4.31 3.97
C PHE A 973 -15.95 5.57 4.83
N ASN A 974 -16.25 6.75 4.26
CA ASN A 974 -16.18 8.03 4.96
C ASN A 974 -17.52 8.77 4.94
N ASP A 975 -17.70 9.68 5.90
CA ASP A 975 -18.87 10.54 5.94
C ASP A 975 -18.86 11.54 4.77
N SER A 976 -19.96 11.61 4.02
CA SER A 976 -20.13 12.56 2.93
C SER A 976 -20.28 13.99 3.45
N GLY A 977 -19.60 14.93 2.78
CA GLY A 977 -19.80 16.37 2.98
C GLY A 977 -21.12 16.90 2.39
N ARG A 978 -21.81 16.10 1.57
CA ARG A 978 -23.04 16.48 0.89
C ARG A 978 -24.28 16.24 1.78
N PRO A 979 -25.22 17.19 1.87
CA PRO A 979 -26.52 16.94 2.49
C PRO A 979 -27.25 15.74 1.87
N GLY A 980 -27.67 14.79 2.69
CA GLY A 980 -28.32 13.55 2.24
C GLY A 980 -27.37 12.52 1.62
N GLY A 981 -26.05 12.77 1.65
CA GLY A 981 -25.04 11.78 1.33
C GLY A 981 -24.92 10.68 2.39
N MET A 982 -24.24 9.58 2.04
CA MET A 982 -24.00 8.50 3.00
C MET A 982 -23.02 8.96 4.08
N MET A 983 -23.42 8.78 5.34
CA MET A 983 -22.55 8.99 6.49
C MET A 983 -21.90 7.65 6.90
N ALA A 984 -20.96 7.17 6.07
CA ALA A 984 -20.42 5.81 6.14
C ALA A 984 -19.52 5.57 7.36
N ASP A 985 -18.71 6.56 7.75
CA ASP A 985 -17.81 6.48 8.91
C ASP A 985 -18.66 6.30 10.18
N SER A 986 -19.60 7.20 10.38
CA SER A 986 -20.52 7.14 11.53
C SER A 986 -21.39 5.87 11.55
N TRP A 987 -21.79 5.34 10.38
CA TRP A 987 -22.58 4.10 10.31
C TRP A 987 -21.73 2.91 10.75
N TRP A 988 -20.46 2.91 10.35
CA TRP A 988 -19.51 1.89 10.74
C TRP A 988 -19.19 1.98 12.24
N MET A 989 -19.05 3.16 12.82
CA MET A 989 -18.87 3.29 14.27
C MET A 989 -20.01 2.64 15.08
N ASP A 990 -21.27 2.84 14.66
CA ASP A 990 -22.43 2.15 15.26
C ASP A 990 -22.38 0.64 15.01
N LEU A 991 -21.93 0.19 13.81
CA LEU A 991 -21.73 -1.22 13.51
C LEU A 991 -20.66 -1.85 14.41
N MET A 992 -19.55 -1.14 14.71
CA MET A 992 -18.51 -1.64 15.63
C MET A 992 -19.10 -1.90 17.02
N GLN A 993 -19.91 -0.97 17.52
CA GLN A 993 -20.62 -1.13 18.78
C GLN A 993 -21.59 -2.32 18.74
N HIS A 994 -22.36 -2.48 17.65
CA HIS A 994 -23.26 -3.60 17.45
C HIS A 994 -22.50 -4.94 17.49
N VAL A 995 -21.35 -5.03 16.82
CA VAL A 995 -20.52 -6.24 16.82
C VAL A 995 -20.04 -6.59 18.23
N ASP A 996 -19.57 -5.60 19.00
CA ASP A 996 -19.09 -5.83 20.37
C ASP A 996 -20.21 -6.26 21.34
N GLN A 997 -21.45 -5.85 21.08
CA GLN A 997 -22.62 -6.21 21.90
C GLN A 997 -23.16 -7.60 21.60
N HIS A 998 -23.05 -8.08 20.36
CA HIS A 998 -23.70 -9.30 19.90
C HIS A 998 -22.74 -10.47 19.67
N TYR A 999 -21.43 -10.21 19.57
CA TYR A 999 -20.41 -11.24 19.37
C TYR A 999 -19.38 -11.22 20.50
N ARG A 1000 -18.67 -12.34 20.66
CA ARG A 1000 -17.66 -12.51 21.71
C ARG A 1000 -16.33 -11.87 21.29
N THR A 1001 -16.28 -10.54 21.35
CA THR A 1001 -15.08 -9.75 21.05
C THR A 1001 -14.16 -9.62 22.28
N LEU A 1002 -12.85 -9.51 22.06
CA LEU A 1002 -11.87 -9.14 23.08
C LEU A 1002 -11.95 -7.63 23.36
N GLY A 1003 -11.83 -7.27 24.64
CA GLY A 1003 -11.67 -5.88 25.07
C GLY A 1003 -10.20 -5.49 25.16
N SER A 1004 -9.93 -4.20 25.34
CA SER A 1004 -8.57 -3.70 25.39
C SER A 1004 -7.73 -4.30 26.54
N SER A 1005 -6.44 -4.51 26.28
CA SER A 1005 -5.45 -4.93 27.26
C SER A 1005 -4.22 -4.00 27.24
N THR A 1006 -3.27 -4.24 28.14
CA THR A 1006 -1.96 -3.57 28.15
C THR A 1006 -0.86 -4.62 28.16
N ILE A 1007 0.08 -4.47 27.24
CA ILE A 1007 1.19 -5.41 27.04
C ILE A 1007 2.53 -4.68 27.17
N ASP A 1008 3.58 -5.43 27.49
CA ASP A 1008 4.94 -4.97 27.29
C ASP A 1008 5.32 -5.21 25.82
N TRP A 1009 5.56 -4.13 25.09
CA TRP A 1009 6.00 -4.16 23.70
C TRP A 1009 7.45 -3.76 23.61
N GLN A 1010 8.30 -4.71 23.23
CA GLN A 1010 9.72 -4.49 22.97
C GLN A 1010 9.88 -3.99 21.54
N GLU A 1011 10.31 -2.73 21.40
CA GLU A 1011 10.63 -2.13 20.10
C GLU A 1011 12.00 -2.53 19.59
#